data_AF-A0A8C3FLU4-F1
#
_entry.id   AF-A0A8C3FLU4-F1
#
_cell.length_a   1.000
_cell.length_b   1.000
_cell.length_c   1.000
_cell.angle_alpha   90.00
_cell.angle_beta   90.00
_cell.angle_gamma   90.00
#
_symmetry.space_group_name_H-M   'P 1'
#
loop_
_entity.id
_entity.type
_entity.pdbx_description
1 polymer ?
#
loop_
_entity_poly.entity_id
_entity_poly.type
_entity_poly.pdbx_seq_one_letter_code
_entity_poly.pdbx_strand_id
1 'polypeptide(L)'
;MTAEQKESLRCYRQYIEKILNPAYVLGYMNDWLSDGARERIQIEEQKEGLTAAAALFVDSILQLESEGWFRGFLDALNEAGYTGLREAIENWDFQKLESLEVHRQLLKRIEATMRDIDAEQIIPYLNTCLIDRECEEIQQVKELKGRMAGAVKLIECLSRSDKENWPKTFHLALEQAGYDRASKLWNMKEGDNKEMDVEMMEDQNGTSSAFDINVQYSEEAEVHNFSESPCSPSEVSQQPTYGPKKARSYQIELARPAVSGKNTIICAPTGSGKTFVALLICDNHLQNMPKEQKGKIVFLATKVPVYEQQKKVFTQHFERTRYEVAGISGETAGDVSSASVIEGNDIIVLTPQILVNALKDGTVPSLAIFTLIIFDECHNTTGNHPYNVLMTSYLNLKFDSAVKQLPQIVGLTASVGVGSAKTLEETIEYICTLCACLDIQVISTIRENTQELEEIVYRPQKSFRLVGKRPKNHFMAIISVLMSETEALASKIYPIDALSHIKSKRFGTQCYEQWIVDTQKKCRMLQLPDKEEERRICRALFIYTEHLRKYNDALIINEDARTQDALAYLTEFFNDLRSGGFDEIDQQLTANFEAKQQELREAAVDELNENPKLEELTFILNEEYRLKPETRTLLFVTTRALVSALKKWIDENPTLSYLKPDALMGRNKRNQQTGMTLSNQKDVLDSFKTNGDSKILITTAVADEGIDIAQCNLVLLYEYSGNVTKMIQVRGRGRAKDSKCILVTSKSEVAENERNNIYKEEMMNKAIKQLQEWDEEKFARKINDLQNKEKTLRDSRKREIKQKPLEGNRQLLCGKCKAYACNTEDIRVIEKAHHTVLGALFRERFLTKPHKKPSRYDHFEKKCKMSCRDSKCQHDWGITVRYKAFDDLPVIKIESFVVKDITTGKLAVFRKWREVDFAMKEFDINEMSSTE
;
A
#
# COMPACT_ATOMS: atom_id res chain seq x y z
N MET A 1 -54.26 -15.10 10.18
CA MET A 1 -52.98 -15.35 10.89
C MET A 1 -53.29 -16.17 12.13
N THR A 2 -52.44 -17.12 12.55
CA THR A 2 -52.67 -17.86 13.82
C THR A 2 -52.25 -16.99 15.02
N ALA A 3 -52.84 -17.22 16.20
CA ALA A 3 -52.47 -16.52 17.43
C ALA A 3 -50.96 -16.68 17.75
N GLU A 4 -50.39 -17.83 17.36
CA GLU A 4 -48.97 -18.16 17.51
C GLU A 4 -48.06 -17.20 16.73
N GLN A 5 -48.38 -16.84 15.48
CA GLN A 5 -47.55 -15.91 14.69
C GLN A 5 -47.54 -14.49 15.28
N LYS A 6 -48.62 -14.08 15.95
CA LYS A 6 -48.75 -12.77 16.63
C LYS A 6 -47.86 -12.73 17.85
N GLU A 7 -47.80 -13.83 18.59
CA GLU A 7 -46.94 -13.99 19.76
C GLU A 7 -45.47 -14.13 19.37
N SER A 8 -45.15 -14.89 18.32
CA SER A 8 -43.79 -14.96 17.78
C SER A 8 -43.28 -13.60 17.30
N LEU A 9 -44.11 -12.80 16.61
CA LEU A 9 -43.73 -11.45 16.18
C LEU A 9 -43.44 -10.52 17.38
N ARG A 10 -44.18 -10.67 18.48
CA ARG A 10 -43.91 -9.97 19.75
C ARG A 10 -42.58 -10.39 20.35
N CYS A 11 -42.27 -11.69 20.38
CA CYS A 11 -41.02 -12.20 20.93
C CYS A 11 -39.78 -11.64 20.22
N TYR A 12 -39.85 -11.43 18.89
CA TYR A 12 -38.73 -10.94 18.08
C TYR A 12 -38.81 -9.46 17.68
N ARG A 13 -39.75 -8.72 18.27
CA ARG A 13 -40.00 -7.29 17.99
C ARG A 13 -38.73 -6.43 17.98
N GLN A 14 -37.81 -6.67 18.92
CA GLN A 14 -36.57 -5.89 19.06
C GLN A 14 -35.67 -5.93 17.82
N TYR A 15 -35.71 -7.00 17.01
CA TYR A 15 -34.94 -7.10 15.78
C TYR A 15 -35.55 -6.22 14.67
N ILE A 16 -36.87 -6.21 14.58
CA ILE A 16 -37.62 -5.43 13.60
C ILE A 16 -37.42 -3.94 13.88
N GLU A 17 -37.55 -3.52 15.15
CA GLU A 17 -37.39 -2.13 15.57
C GLU A 17 -36.00 -1.54 15.27
N LYS A 18 -34.95 -2.35 15.41
CA LYS A 18 -33.56 -1.93 15.18
C LYS A 18 -33.19 -1.83 13.70
N ILE A 19 -33.96 -2.45 12.81
CA ILE A 19 -33.61 -2.63 11.39
C ILE A 19 -34.55 -1.83 10.50
N LEU A 20 -35.85 -2.02 10.66
CA LEU A 20 -36.87 -1.51 9.76
C LEU A 20 -36.90 0.02 9.77
N ASN A 21 -36.95 0.62 8.58
CA ASN A 21 -37.47 1.97 8.38
C ASN A 21 -38.92 1.84 7.88
N PRO A 22 -39.93 2.24 8.67
CA PRO A 22 -41.33 2.16 8.26
C PRO A 22 -41.63 2.91 6.96
N ALA A 23 -40.96 4.03 6.67
CA ALA A 23 -41.19 4.84 5.48
C ALA A 23 -41.10 4.04 4.17
N TYR A 24 -40.25 3.01 4.14
CA TYR A 24 -40.05 2.18 2.94
C TYR A 24 -41.14 1.13 2.74
N VAL A 25 -41.81 0.69 3.81
CA VAL A 25 -42.85 -0.36 3.76
C VAL A 25 -44.27 0.19 3.78
N LEU A 26 -44.48 1.40 4.32
CA LEU A 26 -45.82 1.98 4.50
C LEU A 26 -46.62 2.08 3.18
N GLY A 27 -45.96 2.34 2.05
CA GLY A 27 -46.60 2.44 0.74
C GLY A 27 -47.19 1.13 0.21
N TYR A 28 -46.70 -0.01 0.70
CA TYR A 28 -47.17 -1.35 0.35
C TYR A 28 -48.23 -1.88 1.33
N MET A 29 -48.48 -1.16 2.42
CA MET A 29 -49.39 -1.58 3.50
C MET A 29 -50.74 -0.84 3.47
N ASN A 30 -51.09 -0.19 2.36
CA ASN A 30 -52.28 0.67 2.24
C ASN A 30 -53.60 -0.07 2.42
N ASP A 31 -53.63 -1.37 2.05
CA ASP A 31 -54.82 -2.21 2.14
C ASP A 31 -55.16 -2.60 3.59
N TRP A 32 -54.22 -2.42 4.52
CA TRP A 32 -54.38 -2.84 5.91
C TRP A 32 -54.19 -1.70 6.93
N LEU A 33 -53.39 -0.68 6.63
CA LEU A 33 -53.17 0.47 7.51
C LEU A 33 -53.92 1.71 7.02
N SER A 34 -54.73 2.30 7.89
CA SER A 34 -55.44 3.55 7.59
C SER A 34 -54.48 4.73 7.38
N ASP A 35 -54.89 5.71 6.58
CA ASP A 35 -54.11 6.92 6.28
C ASP A 35 -53.63 7.61 7.56
N GLY A 36 -54.53 7.75 8.55
CA GLY A 36 -54.18 8.32 9.85
C GLY A 36 -53.24 7.46 10.73
N ALA A 37 -53.14 6.15 10.50
CA ALA A 37 -52.11 5.33 11.14
C ALA A 37 -50.74 5.51 10.45
N ARG A 38 -50.73 5.60 9.12
CA ARG A 38 -49.51 5.81 8.33
C ARG A 38 -48.89 7.18 8.58
N GLU A 39 -49.71 8.24 8.63
CA GLU A 39 -49.27 9.59 8.99
C GLU A 39 -48.69 9.66 10.41
N ARG A 40 -49.31 9.00 11.39
CA ARG A 40 -48.80 8.95 12.77
C ARG A 40 -47.42 8.31 12.85
N ILE A 41 -47.17 7.24 12.08
CA ILE A 41 -45.87 6.56 12.04
C ILE A 41 -44.79 7.46 11.42
N GLN A 42 -45.12 8.21 10.37
CA GLN A 42 -44.20 9.18 9.76
C GLN A 42 -43.89 10.37 10.69
N ILE A 43 -44.88 10.85 11.44
CA ILE A 43 -44.68 11.91 12.45
C ILE A 43 -43.78 11.40 13.58
N GLU A 44 -43.96 10.16 14.02
CA GLU A 44 -43.15 9.53 15.07
C GLU A 44 -41.67 9.41 14.65
N GLU A 45 -41.42 9.09 13.37
CA GLU A 45 -40.07 9.04 12.80
C GLU A 45 -39.35 10.39 12.90
N GLN A 46 -40.07 11.48 12.62
CA GLN A 46 -39.52 12.84 12.71
C GLN A 46 -39.29 13.31 14.15
N LYS A 47 -40.06 12.77 15.11
CA LYS A 47 -40.06 13.25 16.50
C LYS A 47 -39.13 12.45 17.41
N GLU A 48 -39.27 11.13 17.45
CA GLU A 48 -38.56 10.23 18.39
C GLU A 48 -37.56 9.30 17.66
N GLY A 49 -37.51 9.35 16.33
CA GLY A 49 -36.53 8.65 15.50
C GLY A 49 -36.99 7.28 14.97
N LEU A 50 -36.17 6.72 14.08
CA LEU A 50 -36.48 5.50 13.30
C LEU A 50 -36.88 4.29 14.14
N THR A 51 -36.22 4.06 15.29
CA THR A 51 -36.50 2.91 16.15
C THR A 51 -37.87 3.04 16.83
N ALA A 52 -38.27 4.26 17.23
CA ALA A 52 -39.58 4.52 17.82
C ALA A 52 -40.70 4.41 16.79
N ALA A 53 -40.47 4.93 15.56
CA ALA A 53 -41.40 4.75 14.45
C ALA A 53 -41.60 3.27 14.09
N ALA A 54 -40.51 2.48 14.08
CA ALA A 54 -40.59 1.05 13.84
C ALA A 54 -41.34 0.31 14.96
N ALA A 55 -41.17 0.73 16.22
CA ALA A 55 -41.93 0.22 17.36
C ALA A 55 -43.44 0.48 17.19
N LEU A 56 -43.82 1.71 16.84
CA LEU A 56 -45.21 2.11 16.59
C LEU A 56 -45.81 1.40 15.38
N PHE A 57 -45.02 1.18 14.33
CA PHE A 57 -45.42 0.37 13.18
C PHE A 57 -45.71 -1.08 13.58
N VAL A 58 -44.82 -1.72 14.36
CA VAL A 58 -45.01 -3.09 14.85
C VAL A 58 -46.27 -3.19 15.73
N ASP A 59 -46.50 -2.21 16.61
CA ASP A 59 -47.72 -2.16 17.42
C ASP A 59 -48.99 -2.05 16.56
N SER A 60 -48.94 -1.25 15.49
CA SER A 60 -50.06 -1.05 14.57
C SER A 60 -50.40 -2.33 13.80
N ILE A 61 -49.40 -3.07 13.31
CA ILE A 61 -49.66 -4.33 12.59
C ILE A 61 -50.10 -5.48 13.51
N LEU A 62 -49.66 -5.50 14.77
CA LEU A 62 -50.10 -6.50 15.75
C LEU A 62 -51.59 -6.36 16.11
N GLN A 63 -52.16 -5.16 15.96
CA GLN A 63 -53.59 -4.87 16.18
C GLN A 63 -54.47 -5.28 14.98
N LEU A 64 -53.90 -5.61 13.83
CA LEU A 64 -54.67 -5.98 12.63
C LEU A 64 -55.32 -7.36 12.75
N GLU A 65 -56.57 -7.45 12.33
CA GLU A 65 -57.36 -8.70 12.28
C GLU A 65 -57.80 -9.09 10.86
N SER A 66 -57.54 -8.22 9.87
CA SER A 66 -57.86 -8.42 8.45
C SER A 66 -57.16 -9.65 7.84
N GLU A 67 -57.80 -10.35 6.91
CA GLU A 67 -57.14 -11.47 6.24
C GLU A 67 -55.94 -11.00 5.39
N GLY A 68 -54.91 -11.85 5.30
CA GLY A 68 -53.75 -11.63 4.43
C GLY A 68 -52.69 -10.63 4.91
N TRP A 69 -52.92 -9.83 5.97
CA TRP A 69 -51.98 -8.76 6.36
C TRP A 69 -50.55 -9.24 6.65
N PHE A 70 -50.38 -10.42 7.24
CA PHE A 70 -49.06 -10.96 7.55
C PHE A 70 -48.27 -11.30 6.29
N ARG A 71 -48.96 -11.84 5.27
CA ARG A 71 -48.32 -12.09 3.98
C ARG A 71 -48.04 -10.78 3.25
N GLY A 72 -48.98 -9.85 3.29
CA GLY A 72 -48.79 -8.48 2.81
C GLY A 72 -47.59 -7.79 3.43
N PHE A 73 -47.34 -7.98 4.73
CA PHE A 73 -46.16 -7.46 5.41
C PHE A 73 -44.85 -8.10 4.92
N LEU A 74 -44.82 -9.43 4.74
CA LEU A 74 -43.64 -10.11 4.19
C LEU A 74 -43.34 -9.69 2.75
N ASP A 75 -44.38 -9.51 1.94
CA ASP A 75 -44.24 -9.04 0.56
C ASP A 75 -43.80 -7.56 0.55
N ALA A 76 -44.35 -6.72 1.43
CA ALA A 76 -43.91 -5.33 1.62
C ALA A 76 -42.43 -5.23 2.03
N LEU A 77 -41.95 -6.10 2.92
CA LEU A 77 -40.53 -6.18 3.27
C LEU A 77 -39.68 -6.56 2.04
N ASN A 78 -40.16 -7.48 1.21
CA ASN A 78 -39.46 -7.88 0.00
C ASN A 78 -39.31 -6.73 -1.00
N GLU A 79 -40.42 -6.04 -1.30
CA GLU A 79 -40.45 -4.94 -2.26
C GLU A 79 -39.70 -3.70 -1.76
N ALA A 80 -39.65 -3.50 -0.43
CA ALA A 80 -38.82 -2.46 0.19
C ALA A 80 -37.33 -2.85 0.28
N GLY A 81 -36.94 -4.06 -0.13
CA GLY A 81 -35.56 -4.52 -0.12
C GLY A 81 -35.09 -5.14 1.22
N TYR A 82 -35.95 -5.34 2.21
CA TYR A 82 -35.66 -5.99 3.51
C TYR A 82 -35.68 -7.54 3.44
N THR A 83 -34.92 -8.10 2.50
CA THR A 83 -34.90 -9.55 2.25
C THR A 83 -34.41 -10.39 3.44
N GLY A 84 -33.48 -9.87 4.25
CA GLY A 84 -32.94 -10.57 5.42
C GLY A 84 -33.93 -10.56 6.59
N LEU A 85 -34.62 -9.43 6.80
CA LEU A 85 -35.67 -9.33 7.82
C LEU A 85 -36.90 -10.17 7.43
N ARG A 86 -37.28 -10.20 6.16
CA ARG A 86 -38.31 -11.09 5.63
C ARG A 86 -37.98 -12.56 5.91
N GLU A 87 -36.79 -13.02 5.51
CA GLU A 87 -36.35 -14.41 5.71
C GLU A 87 -36.37 -14.78 7.21
N ALA A 88 -35.93 -13.86 8.08
CA ALA A 88 -35.92 -14.07 9.53
C ALA A 88 -37.33 -14.19 10.12
N ILE A 89 -38.30 -13.39 9.66
CA ILE A 89 -39.69 -13.43 10.13
C ILE A 89 -40.44 -14.63 9.55
N GLU A 90 -40.21 -14.98 8.28
CA GLU A 90 -40.85 -16.12 7.61
C GLU A 90 -40.42 -17.45 8.24
N ASN A 91 -39.14 -17.58 8.61
CA ASN A 91 -38.56 -18.79 9.20
C ASN A 91 -38.46 -18.76 10.74
N TRP A 92 -38.78 -17.63 11.38
CA TRP A 92 -38.57 -17.38 12.80
C TRP A 92 -37.12 -17.62 13.29
N ASP A 93 -36.13 -17.33 12.45
CA ASP A 93 -34.69 -17.47 12.76
C ASP A 93 -33.95 -16.12 12.63
N PHE A 94 -33.55 -15.58 13.78
CA PHE A 94 -32.86 -14.29 13.89
C PHE A 94 -31.35 -14.41 14.16
N GLN A 95 -30.77 -15.63 14.13
CA GLN A 95 -29.36 -15.85 14.47
C GLN A 95 -28.39 -15.09 13.55
N LYS A 96 -28.73 -15.00 12.25
CA LYS A 96 -27.94 -14.24 11.27
C LYS A 96 -27.89 -12.76 11.64
N LEU A 97 -29.03 -12.17 12.01
CA LEU A 97 -29.14 -10.76 12.40
C LEU A 97 -28.42 -10.48 13.73
N GLU A 98 -28.51 -11.39 14.70
CA GLU A 98 -27.79 -11.30 15.98
C GLU A 98 -26.26 -11.26 15.77
N SER A 99 -25.73 -12.05 14.83
CA SER A 99 -24.28 -12.09 14.55
C SER A 99 -23.71 -10.77 13.98
N LEU A 100 -24.57 -9.92 13.40
CA LEU A 100 -24.19 -8.61 12.87
C LEU A 100 -23.98 -7.56 13.97
N GLU A 101 -24.54 -7.78 15.16
CA GLU A 101 -24.52 -6.82 16.27
C GLU A 101 -23.09 -6.50 16.74
N VAL A 102 -22.17 -7.47 16.67
CA VAL A 102 -20.75 -7.25 16.97
C VAL A 102 -20.12 -6.23 16.00
N HIS A 103 -20.50 -6.29 14.72
CA HIS A 103 -19.97 -5.40 13.68
C HIS A 103 -20.64 -4.02 13.73
N ARG A 104 -21.93 -3.96 14.06
CA ARG A 104 -22.65 -2.70 14.32
C ARG A 104 -22.03 -1.95 15.51
N GLN A 105 -21.69 -2.66 16.58
CA GLN A 105 -21.02 -2.08 17.74
C GLN A 105 -19.60 -1.61 17.43
N LEU A 106 -18.85 -2.38 16.64
CA LEU A 106 -17.53 -1.96 16.17
C LEU A 106 -17.63 -0.70 15.30
N LEU A 107 -18.54 -0.67 14.33
CA LEU A 107 -18.75 0.47 13.44
C LEU A 107 -19.09 1.75 14.22
N LYS A 108 -19.97 1.65 15.22
CA LYS A 108 -20.30 2.76 16.12
C LYS A 108 -19.11 3.22 16.98
N ARG A 109 -18.20 2.33 17.35
CA ARG A 109 -16.99 2.65 18.15
C ARG A 109 -15.94 3.41 17.34
N ILE A 110 -15.78 3.06 16.08
CA ILE A 110 -14.78 3.67 15.18
C ILE A 110 -15.40 4.68 14.21
N GLU A 111 -16.64 5.11 14.48
CA GLU A 111 -17.42 6.05 13.69
C GLU A 111 -16.60 7.31 13.35
N ALA A 112 -15.90 7.88 14.34
CA ALA A 112 -15.07 9.07 14.16
C ALA A 112 -14.03 8.92 13.04
N THR A 113 -13.36 7.76 12.96
CA THR A 113 -12.39 7.49 11.89
C THR A 113 -13.06 7.23 10.54
N MET A 114 -14.31 6.78 10.54
CA MET A 114 -15.09 6.46 9.34
C MET A 114 -15.73 7.70 8.70
N ARG A 115 -15.79 8.84 9.40
CA ARG A 115 -16.35 10.09 8.83
C ARG A 115 -15.48 10.69 7.74
N ASP A 116 -14.17 10.40 7.74
CA ASP A 116 -13.22 10.80 6.68
C ASP A 116 -13.43 10.04 5.35
N ILE A 117 -14.41 9.15 5.26
CA ILE A 117 -14.69 8.37 4.04
C ILE A 117 -15.57 9.18 3.08
N ASP A 118 -15.35 9.01 1.78
CA ASP A 118 -16.27 9.50 0.75
C ASP A 118 -17.28 8.40 0.40
N ALA A 119 -18.55 8.63 0.76
CA ALA A 119 -19.63 7.69 0.50
C ALA A 119 -19.79 7.37 -0.99
N GLU A 120 -19.52 8.31 -1.90
CA GLU A 120 -19.63 8.10 -3.35
C GLU A 120 -18.65 7.05 -3.87
N GLN A 121 -17.45 6.98 -3.27
CA GLN A 121 -16.45 5.98 -3.65
C GLN A 121 -16.76 4.59 -3.08
N ILE A 122 -17.62 4.51 -2.06
CA ILE A 122 -17.91 3.28 -1.33
C ILE A 122 -19.23 2.64 -1.78
N ILE A 123 -20.25 3.45 -2.10
CA ILE A 123 -21.57 2.99 -2.55
C ILE A 123 -21.51 1.98 -3.72
N PRO A 124 -20.67 2.16 -4.76
CA PRO A 124 -20.59 1.20 -5.88
C PRO A 124 -20.26 -0.23 -5.43
N TYR A 125 -19.51 -0.36 -4.34
CA TYR A 125 -19.14 -1.65 -3.76
C TYR A 125 -20.18 -2.18 -2.77
N LEU A 126 -21.12 -1.34 -2.30
CA LEU A 126 -22.12 -1.65 -1.28
C LEU A 126 -23.56 -1.78 -1.81
N ASN A 127 -23.77 -1.67 -3.11
CA ASN A 127 -25.08 -1.79 -3.77
C ASN A 127 -25.88 -3.06 -3.38
N THR A 128 -25.23 -4.14 -2.97
CA THR A 128 -25.88 -5.38 -2.49
C THR A 128 -26.14 -5.41 -0.98
N CYS A 129 -25.71 -4.39 -0.24
CA CYS A 129 -25.73 -4.31 1.21
C CYS A 129 -26.61 -3.19 1.78
N LEU A 130 -26.90 -2.19 0.95
CA LEU A 130 -27.82 -1.09 1.21
C LEU A 130 -29.09 -1.28 0.38
N ILE A 131 -30.17 -0.64 0.80
CA ILE A 131 -31.39 -0.55 -0.01
C ILE A 131 -31.19 0.56 -1.06
N ASP A 132 -31.73 0.41 -2.27
CA ASP A 132 -31.54 1.39 -3.36
C ASP A 132 -31.91 2.82 -2.95
N ARG A 133 -33.02 2.98 -2.23
CA ARG A 133 -33.44 4.25 -1.63
C ARG A 133 -32.43 4.83 -0.65
N GLU A 134 -31.75 3.99 0.13
CA GLU A 134 -30.70 4.44 1.05
C GLU A 134 -29.49 4.98 0.27
N CYS A 135 -29.11 4.34 -0.85
CA CYS A 135 -28.03 4.83 -1.70
C CYS A 135 -28.33 6.23 -2.27
N GLU A 136 -29.55 6.44 -2.76
CA GLU A 136 -30.01 7.75 -3.24
C GLU A 136 -30.03 8.79 -2.13
N GLU A 137 -30.56 8.44 -0.94
CA GLU A 137 -30.55 9.34 0.22
C GLU A 137 -29.13 9.71 0.65
N ILE A 138 -28.19 8.77 0.66
CA ILE A 138 -26.79 9.05 1.02
C ILE A 138 -26.17 10.04 0.02
N GLN A 139 -26.41 9.86 -1.28
CA GLN A 139 -25.94 10.77 -2.33
C GLN A 139 -26.56 12.16 -2.18
N GLN A 140 -27.88 12.25 -1.96
CA GLN A 140 -28.57 13.52 -1.73
C GLN A 140 -28.07 14.23 -0.47
N VAL A 141 -27.85 13.50 0.63
CA VAL A 141 -27.30 14.07 1.86
C VAL A 141 -25.87 14.57 1.63
N LYS A 142 -25.06 13.83 0.87
CA LYS A 142 -23.72 14.29 0.47
C LYS A 142 -23.77 15.59 -0.33
N GLU A 143 -24.63 15.66 -1.35
CA GLU A 143 -24.76 16.84 -2.22
C GLU A 143 -25.28 18.08 -1.48
N LEU A 144 -26.26 17.90 -0.59
CA LEU A 144 -26.92 19.00 0.11
C LEU A 144 -26.18 19.44 1.38
N LYS A 145 -25.59 18.50 2.12
CA LYS A 145 -25.02 18.75 3.45
C LYS A 145 -23.50 18.57 3.51
N GLY A 146 -22.88 17.90 2.53
CA GLY A 146 -21.42 17.73 2.45
C GLY A 146 -20.94 16.30 2.68
N ARG A 147 -19.64 16.08 2.47
CA ARG A 147 -19.04 14.73 2.44
C ARG A 147 -19.21 13.95 3.74
N MET A 148 -18.90 14.57 4.88
CA MET A 148 -19.02 13.91 6.19
C MET A 148 -20.47 13.57 6.54
N ALA A 149 -21.44 14.41 6.14
CA ALA A 149 -22.86 14.10 6.28
C ALA A 149 -23.25 12.82 5.54
N GLY A 150 -22.78 12.68 4.29
CA GLY A 150 -22.95 11.47 3.49
C GLY A 150 -22.31 10.25 4.14
N ALA A 151 -21.10 10.38 4.69
CA ALA A 151 -20.42 9.29 5.39
C ALA A 151 -21.17 8.84 6.66
N VAL A 152 -21.70 9.78 7.44
CA VAL A 152 -22.50 9.47 8.64
C VAL A 152 -23.81 8.78 8.27
N LYS A 153 -24.51 9.26 7.24
CA LYS A 153 -25.74 8.60 6.73
C LYS A 153 -25.43 7.20 6.22
N LEU A 154 -24.30 6.99 5.55
CA LEU A 154 -23.83 5.66 5.14
C LEU A 154 -23.62 4.73 6.35
N ILE A 155 -22.95 5.21 7.40
CA ILE A 155 -22.71 4.45 8.64
C ILE A 155 -24.03 4.13 9.34
N GLU A 156 -25.00 5.05 9.33
CA GLU A 156 -26.35 4.85 9.87
C GLU A 156 -27.08 3.72 9.14
N CYS A 157 -27.12 3.76 7.80
CA CYS A 157 -27.72 2.73 6.97
C CYS A 157 -27.04 1.36 7.16
N LEU A 158 -25.70 1.32 7.17
CA LEU A 158 -24.95 0.08 7.46
C LEU A 158 -25.22 -0.46 8.86
N SER A 159 -25.41 0.42 9.85
CA SER A 159 -25.75 0.03 11.22
C SER A 159 -27.14 -0.61 11.32
N ARG A 160 -28.04 -0.35 10.37
CA ARG A 160 -29.39 -0.93 10.29
C ARG A 160 -29.52 -2.04 9.25
N SER A 161 -28.53 -2.24 8.37
CA SER A 161 -28.55 -3.24 7.30
C SER A 161 -28.89 -4.65 7.82
N ASP A 162 -29.84 -5.30 7.16
CA ASP A 162 -30.27 -6.68 7.41
C ASP A 162 -29.47 -7.72 6.61
N LYS A 163 -28.46 -7.28 5.84
CA LYS A 163 -27.69 -8.12 4.93
C LYS A 163 -26.50 -8.78 5.61
N GLU A 164 -26.47 -10.11 5.70
CA GLU A 164 -25.41 -10.85 6.41
C GLU A 164 -23.99 -10.54 5.89
N ASN A 165 -23.87 -10.18 4.60
CA ASN A 165 -22.59 -9.90 3.95
C ASN A 165 -22.05 -8.48 4.19
N TRP A 166 -22.85 -7.52 4.68
CA TRP A 166 -22.44 -6.10 4.74
C TRP A 166 -21.11 -5.86 5.46
N PRO A 167 -20.75 -6.55 6.57
CA PRO A 167 -19.47 -6.28 7.23
C PRO A 167 -18.25 -6.64 6.37
N LYS A 168 -18.38 -7.69 5.55
CA LYS A 168 -17.31 -8.16 4.66
C LYS A 168 -17.24 -7.29 3.41
N THR A 169 -18.41 -6.91 2.87
CA THR A 169 -18.48 -6.04 1.70
C THR A 169 -17.97 -4.64 2.04
N PHE A 170 -18.32 -4.10 3.22
CA PHE A 170 -17.80 -2.84 3.72
C PHE A 170 -16.28 -2.87 3.90
N HIS A 171 -15.72 -3.94 4.49
CA HIS A 171 -14.26 -4.10 4.53
C HIS A 171 -13.60 -4.05 3.15
N LEU A 172 -14.15 -4.81 2.19
CA LEU A 172 -13.61 -4.87 0.84
C LEU A 172 -13.72 -3.50 0.15
N ALA A 173 -14.85 -2.81 0.33
CA ALA A 173 -15.05 -1.46 -0.18
C ALA A 173 -14.01 -0.48 0.38
N LEU A 174 -13.69 -0.56 1.68
CA LEU A 174 -12.62 0.24 2.29
C LEU A 174 -11.25 -0.08 1.69
N GLU A 175 -10.93 -1.35 1.42
CA GLU A 175 -9.67 -1.74 0.78
C GLU A 175 -9.58 -1.26 -0.68
N GLN A 176 -10.67 -1.39 -1.43
CA GLN A 176 -10.74 -1.05 -2.86
C GLN A 176 -10.74 0.46 -3.09
N ALA A 177 -11.47 1.23 -2.27
CA ALA A 177 -11.50 2.68 -2.34
C ALA A 177 -10.25 3.34 -1.72
N GLY A 178 -9.36 2.56 -1.11
CA GLY A 178 -8.11 3.07 -0.59
C GLY A 178 -8.22 3.80 0.76
N TYR A 179 -8.98 3.21 1.69
CA TYR A 179 -9.04 3.60 3.10
C TYR A 179 -8.43 2.55 4.05
N ASP A 180 -7.12 2.25 3.99
CA ASP A 180 -6.53 1.13 4.74
C ASP A 180 -6.55 1.44 6.22
N ARG A 181 -6.64 2.69 6.65
CA ARG A 181 -6.65 3.03 8.06
C ARG A 181 -7.99 2.62 8.64
N ALA A 182 -9.07 3.00 7.98
CA ALA A 182 -10.42 2.55 8.29
C ALA A 182 -10.51 1.02 8.14
N SER A 183 -9.92 0.44 7.08
CA SER A 183 -9.89 -1.00 6.83
C SER A 183 -9.09 -1.77 7.89
N LYS A 184 -7.90 -1.30 8.26
CA LYS A 184 -7.06 -1.84 9.35
C LYS A 184 -7.80 -1.72 10.67
N LEU A 185 -8.44 -0.58 10.96
CA LEU A 185 -9.27 -0.42 12.16
C LEU A 185 -10.54 -1.29 12.14
N TRP A 186 -11.08 -1.63 10.97
CA TRP A 186 -12.17 -2.59 10.80
C TRP A 186 -11.69 -4.03 11.05
N ASN A 187 -10.56 -4.42 10.47
CA ASN A 187 -10.08 -5.80 10.41
C ASN A 187 -8.96 -6.19 11.39
N MET A 188 -8.44 -5.26 12.20
CA MET A 188 -7.35 -5.55 13.16
C MET A 188 -7.71 -6.68 14.13
N LYS A 189 -7.05 -7.82 13.93
CA LYS A 189 -6.92 -8.92 14.89
C LYS A 189 -5.71 -8.64 15.79
N GLU A 190 -5.73 -9.17 17.02
CA GLU A 190 -4.59 -9.14 17.96
C GLU A 190 -3.34 -9.75 17.32
N GLY A 191 -2.46 -8.94 16.72
CA GLY A 191 -1.26 -9.49 16.10
C GLY A 191 -0.50 -8.63 15.09
N ASP A 192 -0.78 -7.34 14.85
CA ASP A 192 -0.12 -6.56 13.78
C ASP A 192 1.06 -5.63 14.21
N ASN A 193 1.64 -5.81 15.40
CA ASN A 193 2.83 -5.09 15.94
C ASN A 193 4.19 -5.15 15.14
N LYS A 194 4.25 -5.34 13.81
CA LYS A 194 5.56 -5.39 13.09
C LYS A 194 5.58 -4.83 11.67
N GLU A 195 4.45 -4.66 10.98
CA GLU A 195 4.48 -4.00 9.66
C GLU A 195 4.64 -2.48 9.76
N MET A 196 4.17 -1.85 10.85
CA MET A 196 4.38 -0.40 11.04
C MET A 196 5.79 -0.02 11.52
N ASP A 197 6.54 -0.95 12.13
CA ASP A 197 7.95 -0.71 12.44
C ASP A 197 8.83 -0.85 11.20
N VAL A 198 8.38 -1.56 10.15
CA VAL A 198 9.16 -1.74 8.92
C VAL A 198 8.77 -0.73 7.84
N GLU A 199 7.49 -0.36 7.70
CA GLU A 199 7.08 0.62 6.68
C GLU A 199 7.39 2.07 7.04
N MET A 200 7.74 2.40 8.29
CA MET A 200 8.04 3.79 8.70
C MET A 200 9.35 3.98 9.48
N MET A 201 10.13 2.93 9.76
CA MET A 201 11.56 3.10 10.05
C MET A 201 12.42 3.25 8.78
N GLU A 202 11.87 2.92 7.60
CA GLU A 202 12.53 3.16 6.31
C GLU A 202 12.74 4.65 6.00
N ASP A 203 12.02 5.57 6.67
CA ASP A 203 12.13 7.01 6.46
C ASP A 203 13.11 7.72 7.42
N GLN A 204 13.76 7.01 8.36
CA GLN A 204 14.82 7.60 9.20
C GLN A 204 16.09 6.76 9.35
N ASN A 205 16.08 5.46 9.03
CA ASN A 205 17.30 4.66 8.92
C ASN A 205 17.37 3.96 7.56
N GLY A 206 18.21 4.49 6.65
CA GLY A 206 18.41 3.99 5.29
C GLY A 206 19.10 2.62 5.19
N THR A 207 18.53 1.58 5.80
CA THR A 207 18.96 0.19 5.64
C THR A 207 17.80 -0.79 5.87
N SER A 208 17.22 -1.30 4.79
CA SER A 208 16.55 -2.61 4.62
C SER A 208 15.38 -2.47 3.65
N SER A 209 15.57 -2.72 2.35
CA SER A 209 14.47 -2.81 1.39
C SER A 209 13.69 -4.13 1.58
N ALA A 210 12.49 -4.07 2.16
CA ALA A 210 11.53 -5.16 2.14
C ALA A 210 10.23 -4.69 1.47
N PHE A 211 10.20 -4.70 0.13
CA PHE A 211 8.99 -4.46 -0.64
C PHE A 211 8.11 -5.73 -0.63
N ASP A 212 7.03 -5.74 0.14
CA ASP A 212 5.89 -6.63 -0.08
C ASP A 212 4.95 -5.98 -1.10
N ILE A 213 4.91 -6.50 -2.33
CA ILE A 213 3.96 -6.08 -3.38
C ILE A 213 2.81 -7.07 -3.41
N ASN A 214 1.63 -6.62 -2.98
CA ASN A 214 0.37 -7.34 -3.15
C ASN A 214 -0.40 -6.69 -4.31
N VAL A 215 -0.53 -7.40 -5.43
CA VAL A 215 -1.29 -6.96 -6.62
C VAL A 215 -2.77 -7.26 -6.40
N GLN A 216 -3.62 -6.24 -6.38
CA GLN A 216 -5.07 -6.41 -6.57
C GLN A 216 -5.61 -5.31 -7.50
N TYR A 217 -6.31 -5.78 -8.53
CA TYR A 217 -6.92 -5.07 -9.67
C TYR A 217 -8.13 -4.20 -9.27
N SER A 218 -8.39 -3.14 -10.03
CA SER A 218 -9.71 -2.47 -10.14
C SER A 218 -10.25 -2.61 -11.56
N GLU A 219 -11.56 -2.79 -11.70
CA GLU A 219 -12.28 -2.92 -12.98
C GLU A 219 -12.46 -1.55 -13.67
N GLU A 220 -12.46 -1.56 -15.01
CA GLU A 220 -12.71 -0.42 -15.88
C GLU A 220 -14.20 -0.06 -15.95
N ALA A 221 -14.49 1.22 -16.23
CA ALA A 221 -15.81 1.70 -16.64
C ALA A 221 -15.95 1.65 -18.17
N GLU A 222 -17.12 1.25 -18.62
CA GLU A 222 -17.51 1.09 -20.03
C GLU A 222 -17.37 2.42 -20.81
N VAL A 223 -16.60 2.39 -21.90
CA VAL A 223 -16.55 3.50 -22.87
C VAL A 223 -17.67 3.30 -23.88
N HIS A 224 -18.70 4.14 -23.79
CA HIS A 224 -19.67 4.31 -24.87
C HIS A 224 -18.99 4.95 -26.09
N ASN A 225 -19.00 4.23 -27.21
CA ASN A 225 -18.69 4.74 -28.54
C ASN A 225 -19.65 5.89 -28.91
N PHE A 226 -19.12 7.09 -29.11
CA PHE A 226 -19.78 8.10 -29.93
C PHE A 226 -18.86 8.62 -31.04
N SER A 227 -19.42 8.49 -32.24
CA SER A 227 -19.01 8.85 -33.59
C SER A 227 -18.18 10.13 -33.80
N GLU A 228 -17.16 9.96 -34.65
CA GLU A 228 -16.77 10.76 -35.83
C GLU A 228 -17.20 12.23 -35.92
N SER A 229 -16.21 13.13 -36.03
CA SER A 229 -16.19 14.19 -37.05
C SER A 229 -14.76 14.71 -37.31
N PRO A 230 -14.43 15.14 -38.54
CA PRO A 230 -13.05 15.27 -39.01
C PRO A 230 -12.55 16.73 -38.94
N CYS A 231 -11.29 16.94 -38.57
CA CYS A 231 -10.61 18.19 -38.92
C CYS A 231 -9.10 17.99 -39.12
N SER A 232 -8.63 18.63 -40.18
CA SER A 232 -7.41 18.40 -40.97
C SER A 232 -6.07 18.68 -40.28
N PRO A 233 -4.97 18.04 -40.73
CA PRO A 233 -3.64 18.22 -40.15
C PRO A 233 -2.99 19.50 -40.67
N SER A 234 -2.49 20.34 -39.76
CA SER A 234 -1.47 21.34 -40.08
C SER A 234 -0.18 20.94 -39.35
N GLU A 235 0.82 20.65 -40.15
CA GLU A 235 2.12 20.08 -39.82
C GLU A 235 2.94 21.02 -38.92
N VAL A 236 3.34 20.55 -37.73
CA VAL A 236 4.74 20.52 -37.27
C VAL A 236 4.84 19.39 -36.21
N SER A 237 5.03 18.15 -36.67
CA SER A 237 5.35 17.01 -35.81
C SER A 237 6.85 16.75 -35.89
N GLN A 238 7.60 17.08 -34.85
CA GLN A 238 8.90 16.47 -34.61
C GLN A 238 8.72 15.33 -33.61
N GLN A 239 8.16 14.21 -34.10
CA GLN A 239 8.36 12.92 -33.43
C GLN A 239 9.85 12.54 -33.53
N PRO A 240 10.50 12.07 -32.45
CA PRO A 240 11.86 11.57 -32.57
C PRO A 240 11.85 10.22 -33.28
N THR A 241 12.06 10.25 -34.59
CA THR A 241 12.42 9.07 -35.39
C THR A 241 13.72 8.46 -34.82
N TYR A 242 13.63 7.27 -34.24
CA TYR A 242 14.80 6.46 -33.87
C TYR A 242 15.47 5.90 -35.14
N GLY A 243 16.30 6.72 -35.79
CA GLY A 243 17.27 6.23 -36.77
C GLY A 243 18.35 5.37 -36.09
N PRO A 244 19.14 4.58 -36.84
CA PRO A 244 20.23 3.78 -36.28
C PRO A 244 21.27 4.68 -35.63
N LYS A 245 21.22 4.80 -34.30
CA LYS A 245 22.17 5.59 -33.52
C LYS A 245 23.47 4.81 -33.41
N LYS A 246 24.57 5.37 -33.91
CA LYS A 246 25.91 4.82 -33.72
C LYS A 246 26.27 4.88 -32.23
N ALA A 247 26.82 3.79 -31.70
CA ALA A 247 27.32 3.73 -30.33
C ALA A 247 28.48 4.71 -30.11
N ARG A 248 28.46 5.39 -28.95
CA ARG A 248 29.56 6.27 -28.52
C ARG A 248 30.74 5.47 -27.98
N SER A 249 31.92 6.07 -27.93
CA SER A 249 33.14 5.36 -27.53
C SER A 249 33.05 4.87 -26.08
N TYR A 250 32.56 5.71 -25.16
CA TYR A 250 32.33 5.29 -23.77
C TYR A 250 31.25 4.20 -23.63
N GLN A 251 30.26 4.13 -24.55
CA GLN A 251 29.24 3.08 -24.50
C GLN A 251 29.80 1.73 -24.94
N ILE A 252 30.70 1.74 -25.94
CA ILE A 252 31.45 0.56 -26.36
C ILE A 252 32.40 0.10 -25.25
N GLU A 253 33.09 1.04 -24.58
CA GLU A 253 33.92 0.76 -23.40
C GLU A 253 33.12 0.05 -22.31
N LEU A 254 31.94 0.58 -21.96
CA LEU A 254 31.07 -0.01 -20.93
C LEU A 254 30.60 -1.43 -21.30
N ALA A 255 30.26 -1.65 -22.56
CA ALA A 255 29.77 -2.94 -23.07
C ALA A 255 30.87 -4.00 -23.18
N ARG A 256 32.13 -3.59 -23.37
CA ARG A 256 33.27 -4.47 -23.72
C ARG A 256 33.38 -5.73 -22.84
N PRO A 257 33.33 -5.65 -21.50
CA PRO A 257 33.44 -6.85 -20.66
C PRO A 257 32.26 -7.80 -20.83
N ALA A 258 31.03 -7.27 -20.91
CA ALA A 258 29.84 -8.09 -21.14
C ALA A 258 29.83 -8.71 -22.54
N VAL A 259 30.27 -7.98 -23.56
CA VAL A 259 30.44 -8.49 -24.93
C VAL A 259 31.43 -9.66 -25.00
N SER A 260 32.45 -9.66 -24.13
CA SER A 260 33.39 -10.79 -23.97
C SER A 260 32.83 -12.00 -23.19
N GLY A 261 31.55 -11.97 -22.81
CA GLY A 261 30.89 -13.06 -22.07
C GLY A 261 31.09 -13.03 -20.56
N LYS A 262 31.71 -11.99 -19.99
CA LYS A 262 31.90 -11.88 -18.54
C LYS A 262 30.65 -11.39 -17.82
N ASN A 263 30.38 -11.92 -16.64
CA ASN A 263 29.33 -11.38 -15.76
C ASN A 263 29.75 -9.99 -15.27
N THR A 264 28.94 -8.97 -15.57
CA THR A 264 29.39 -7.57 -15.48
C THR A 264 28.37 -6.67 -14.79
N ILE A 265 28.81 -5.88 -13.80
CA ILE A 265 28.06 -4.71 -13.34
C ILE A 265 28.53 -3.50 -14.15
N ILE A 266 27.60 -2.83 -14.82
CA ILE A 266 27.81 -1.58 -15.52
C ILE A 266 27.35 -0.45 -14.60
N CYS A 267 28.31 0.24 -14.00
CA CYS A 267 28.06 1.37 -13.11
C CYS A 267 28.36 2.67 -13.86
N ALA A 268 27.30 3.33 -14.34
CA ALA A 268 27.41 4.54 -15.14
C ALA A 268 26.33 5.58 -14.77
N PRO A 269 26.66 6.89 -14.77
CA PRO A 269 25.73 7.95 -14.39
C PRO A 269 24.38 7.87 -15.12
N THR A 270 23.32 8.34 -14.47
CA THR A 270 22.01 8.50 -15.11
C THR A 270 22.12 9.43 -16.33
N GLY A 271 21.50 9.05 -17.46
CA GLY A 271 21.60 9.82 -18.72
C GLY A 271 22.74 9.36 -19.66
N SER A 272 23.68 8.53 -19.20
CA SER A 272 24.74 7.96 -20.06
C SER A 272 24.25 7.02 -21.16
N GLY A 273 22.98 6.58 -21.09
CA GLY A 273 22.40 5.65 -22.05
C GLY A 273 22.64 4.18 -21.72
N LYS A 274 22.56 3.80 -20.43
CA LYS A 274 22.67 2.39 -19.97
C LYS A 274 21.77 1.42 -20.74
N THR A 275 20.52 1.83 -21.05
CA THR A 275 19.61 1.05 -21.90
C THR A 275 20.20 0.76 -23.27
N PHE A 276 20.85 1.74 -23.90
CA PHE A 276 21.48 1.54 -25.21
C PHE A 276 22.70 0.60 -25.11
N VAL A 277 23.48 0.68 -24.03
CA VAL A 277 24.55 -0.28 -23.74
C VAL A 277 23.99 -1.70 -23.60
N ALA A 278 22.83 -1.86 -22.93
CA ALA A 278 22.15 -3.15 -22.84
C ALA A 278 21.72 -3.69 -24.21
N LEU A 279 21.19 -2.84 -25.10
CA LEU A 279 20.85 -3.23 -26.48
C LEU A 279 22.08 -3.72 -27.25
N LEU A 280 23.22 -3.03 -27.15
CA LEU A 280 24.48 -3.46 -27.78
C LEU A 280 24.95 -4.85 -27.28
N ILE A 281 24.80 -5.10 -25.98
CA ILE A 281 25.14 -6.40 -25.39
C ILE A 281 24.19 -7.47 -25.92
N CYS A 282 22.87 -7.20 -25.97
CA CYS A 282 21.88 -8.11 -26.51
C CYS A 282 22.14 -8.45 -27.98
N ASP A 283 22.40 -7.45 -28.82
CA ASP A 283 22.71 -7.63 -30.24
C ASP A 283 23.93 -8.55 -30.42
N ASN A 284 25.02 -8.24 -29.73
CA ASN A 284 26.25 -9.03 -29.80
C ASN A 284 26.05 -10.45 -29.26
N HIS A 285 25.31 -10.59 -28.15
CA HIS A 285 25.03 -11.88 -27.53
C HIS A 285 24.27 -12.79 -28.50
N LEU A 286 23.17 -12.30 -29.09
CA LEU A 286 22.35 -13.07 -30.04
C LEU A 286 23.10 -13.38 -31.34
N GLN A 287 23.93 -12.47 -31.84
CA GLN A 287 24.71 -12.68 -33.08
C GLN A 287 25.83 -13.72 -32.91
N ASN A 288 26.44 -13.79 -31.73
CA ASN A 288 27.54 -14.70 -31.44
C ASN A 288 27.10 -16.05 -30.85
N MET A 289 25.79 -16.30 -30.73
CA MET A 289 25.29 -17.60 -30.32
C MET A 289 25.72 -18.70 -31.31
N PRO A 290 26.16 -19.88 -30.83
CA PRO A 290 26.42 -21.03 -31.70
C PRO A 290 25.18 -21.37 -32.53
N LYS A 291 25.34 -21.78 -33.78
CA LYS A 291 24.21 -22.08 -34.69
C LYS A 291 23.23 -23.14 -34.15
N GLU A 292 23.69 -23.99 -33.25
CA GLU A 292 22.95 -25.08 -32.61
C GLU A 292 22.21 -24.64 -31.34
N GLN A 293 22.46 -23.43 -30.84
CA GLN A 293 21.82 -22.87 -29.65
C GLN A 293 21.01 -21.62 -30.01
N LYS A 294 19.77 -21.55 -29.53
CA LYS A 294 18.98 -20.31 -29.60
C LYS A 294 19.31 -19.45 -28.38
N GLY A 295 19.71 -18.20 -28.63
CA GLY A 295 19.87 -17.21 -27.57
C GLY A 295 18.51 -16.83 -27.00
N LYS A 296 18.44 -16.75 -25.67
CA LYS A 296 17.25 -16.28 -24.96
C LYS A 296 17.66 -15.27 -23.89
N ILE A 297 17.03 -14.10 -23.91
CA ILE A 297 17.38 -12.96 -23.08
C ILE A 297 16.19 -12.57 -22.22
N VAL A 298 16.43 -12.29 -20.94
CA VAL A 298 15.44 -11.64 -20.09
C VAL A 298 15.98 -10.32 -19.54
N PHE A 299 15.18 -9.25 -19.68
CA PHE A 299 15.44 -7.94 -19.10
C PHE A 299 14.48 -7.72 -17.93
N LEU A 300 15.02 -7.50 -16.74
CA LEU A 300 14.25 -7.32 -15.52
C LEU A 300 14.18 -5.85 -15.14
N ALA A 301 12.96 -5.33 -15.00
CA ALA A 301 12.66 -3.96 -14.58
C ALA A 301 11.83 -3.96 -13.28
N THR A 302 12.22 -3.15 -12.30
CA THR A 302 11.60 -3.15 -10.97
C THR A 302 10.20 -2.51 -10.95
N LYS A 303 10.00 -1.42 -11.69
CA LYS A 303 8.74 -0.64 -11.71
C LYS A 303 8.00 -0.84 -13.04
N VAL A 304 6.66 -0.87 -13.00
CA VAL A 304 5.81 -1.05 -14.20
C VAL A 304 6.04 0.03 -15.28
N PRO A 305 6.13 1.35 -14.97
CA PRO A 305 6.43 2.34 -16.00
C PRO A 305 7.77 2.12 -16.71
N VAL A 306 8.76 1.61 -15.96
CA VAL A 306 10.07 1.26 -16.51
C VAL A 306 9.95 0.04 -17.41
N TYR A 307 9.25 -1.00 -16.96
CA TYR A 307 8.95 -2.18 -17.78
C TYR A 307 8.30 -1.78 -19.12
N GLU A 308 7.28 -0.91 -19.12
CA GLU A 308 6.60 -0.47 -20.35
C GLU A 308 7.56 0.29 -21.27
N GLN A 309 8.35 1.21 -20.70
CA GLN A 309 9.36 1.96 -21.43
C GLN A 309 10.39 1.02 -22.09
N GLN A 310 10.93 0.07 -21.33
CA GLN A 310 11.94 -0.85 -21.84
C GLN A 310 11.32 -1.80 -22.88
N LYS A 311 10.13 -2.35 -22.64
CA LYS A 311 9.41 -3.17 -23.63
C LYS A 311 9.26 -2.43 -24.96
N LYS A 312 8.85 -1.16 -24.93
CA LYS A 312 8.74 -0.33 -26.14
C LYS A 312 10.09 -0.17 -26.84
N VAL A 313 11.15 0.18 -26.10
CA VAL A 313 12.49 0.38 -26.65
C VAL A 313 13.05 -0.90 -27.29
N PHE A 314 12.94 -2.04 -26.61
CA PHE A 314 13.38 -3.32 -27.14
C PHE A 314 12.56 -3.75 -28.35
N THR A 315 11.23 -3.62 -28.31
CA THR A 315 10.37 -3.95 -29.45
C THR A 315 10.76 -3.15 -30.69
N GLN A 316 10.94 -1.83 -30.55
CA GLN A 316 11.32 -0.95 -31.65
C GLN A 316 12.74 -1.25 -32.18
N HIS A 317 13.69 -1.57 -31.31
CA HIS A 317 15.07 -1.89 -31.73
C HIS A 317 15.14 -3.19 -32.51
N PHE A 318 14.39 -4.21 -32.09
CA PHE A 318 14.42 -5.55 -32.71
C PHE A 318 13.33 -5.78 -33.78
N GLU A 319 12.45 -4.82 -34.05
CA GLU A 319 11.33 -4.93 -35.01
C GLU A 319 11.77 -5.36 -36.43
N ARG A 320 12.95 -4.93 -36.87
CA ARG A 320 13.51 -5.25 -38.19
C ARG A 320 14.46 -6.46 -38.17
N THR A 321 14.53 -7.16 -37.05
CA THR A 321 15.35 -8.36 -36.89
C THR A 321 14.47 -9.60 -36.94
N ARG A 322 15.09 -10.79 -36.89
CA ARG A 322 14.37 -12.06 -36.81
C ARG A 322 13.88 -12.42 -35.39
N TYR A 323 14.18 -11.58 -34.39
CA TYR A 323 13.99 -11.92 -32.98
C TYR A 323 12.64 -11.43 -32.47
N GLU A 324 11.95 -12.28 -31.74
CA GLU A 324 10.65 -11.96 -31.15
C GLU A 324 10.81 -11.34 -29.75
N VAL A 325 10.13 -10.21 -29.53
CA VAL A 325 10.13 -9.46 -28.26
C VAL A 325 8.75 -9.52 -27.63
N ALA A 326 8.69 -9.98 -26.38
CA ALA A 326 7.49 -9.93 -25.57
C ALA A 326 7.77 -9.39 -24.17
N GLY A 327 6.71 -9.19 -23.39
CA GLY A 327 6.86 -8.85 -21.99
C GLY A 327 5.57 -9.05 -21.20
N ILE A 328 5.76 -9.33 -19.91
CA ILE A 328 4.69 -9.51 -18.92
C ILE A 328 5.01 -8.64 -17.70
N SER A 329 3.99 -7.97 -17.18
CA SER A 329 4.01 -7.24 -15.91
C SER A 329 2.96 -7.82 -14.96
N GLY A 330 3.01 -7.43 -13.69
CA GLY A 330 1.99 -7.85 -12.71
C GLY A 330 0.55 -7.51 -13.10
N GLU A 331 0.36 -6.59 -14.05
CA GLU A 331 -0.95 -6.19 -14.58
C GLU A 331 -1.44 -7.12 -15.72
N THR A 332 -0.54 -7.85 -16.39
CA THR A 332 -0.86 -8.74 -17.54
C THR A 332 -0.66 -10.23 -17.24
N ALA A 333 -0.14 -10.56 -16.05
CA ALA A 333 0.20 -11.94 -15.66
C ALA A 333 -1.01 -12.88 -15.48
N GLY A 334 -2.24 -12.34 -15.39
CA GLY A 334 -3.47 -13.13 -15.32
C GLY A 334 -4.04 -13.54 -16.68
N ASP A 335 -3.71 -12.79 -17.75
CA ASP A 335 -4.32 -12.94 -19.07
C ASP A 335 -3.52 -13.86 -19.99
N VAL A 336 -2.24 -14.09 -19.69
CA VAL A 336 -1.31 -14.84 -20.54
C VAL A 336 -0.41 -15.75 -19.71
N SER A 337 -0.24 -17.00 -20.15
CA SER A 337 0.66 -17.95 -19.50
C SER A 337 2.12 -17.50 -19.60
N SER A 338 2.79 -17.36 -18.45
CA SER A 338 4.20 -16.98 -18.36
C SER A 338 5.11 -17.98 -19.06
N ALA A 339 4.81 -19.29 -19.01
CA ALA A 339 5.54 -20.31 -19.78
C ALA A 339 5.47 -20.03 -21.27
N SER A 340 4.26 -19.80 -21.82
CA SER A 340 4.08 -19.62 -23.26
C SER A 340 4.84 -18.41 -23.79
N VAL A 341 4.85 -17.30 -23.05
CA VAL A 341 5.57 -16.09 -23.44
C VAL A 341 7.09 -16.30 -23.33
N ILE A 342 7.55 -16.92 -22.24
CA ILE A 342 8.98 -17.18 -22.04
C ILE A 342 9.50 -18.17 -23.09
N GLU A 343 8.76 -19.23 -23.42
CA GLU A 343 9.16 -20.23 -24.40
C GLU A 343 9.09 -19.71 -25.83
N GLY A 344 8.03 -18.98 -26.18
CA GLY A 344 7.77 -18.51 -27.54
C GLY A 344 8.66 -17.37 -28.03
N ASN A 345 9.29 -16.60 -27.13
CA ASN A 345 10.03 -15.39 -27.50
C ASN A 345 11.54 -15.50 -27.22
N ASP A 346 12.32 -14.73 -27.98
CA ASP A 346 13.78 -14.65 -27.83
C ASP A 346 14.18 -13.63 -26.77
N ILE A 347 13.45 -12.52 -26.68
CA ILE A 347 13.71 -11.43 -25.74
C ILE A 347 12.45 -11.18 -24.91
N ILE A 348 12.59 -11.25 -23.59
CA ILE A 348 11.48 -11.08 -22.66
C ILE A 348 11.78 -9.95 -21.68
N VAL A 349 10.93 -8.93 -21.64
CA VAL A 349 10.97 -7.90 -20.60
C VAL A 349 10.01 -8.29 -19.47
N LEU A 350 10.45 -8.34 -18.21
CA LEU A 350 9.62 -8.77 -17.08
C LEU A 350 9.76 -7.87 -15.86
N THR A 351 8.70 -7.79 -15.07
CA THR A 351 8.84 -7.47 -13.64
C THR A 351 9.33 -8.72 -12.88
N PRO A 352 10.33 -8.62 -12.00
CA PRO A 352 11.05 -9.79 -11.47
C PRO A 352 10.20 -10.77 -10.66
N GLN A 353 9.14 -10.29 -9.99
CA GLN A 353 8.27 -11.15 -9.19
C GLN A 353 7.57 -12.23 -10.02
N ILE A 354 7.30 -11.96 -11.30
CA ILE A 354 6.69 -12.95 -12.21
C ILE A 354 7.62 -14.14 -12.39
N LEU A 355 8.91 -13.89 -12.62
CA LEU A 355 9.89 -14.94 -12.80
C LEU A 355 10.15 -15.69 -11.48
N VAL A 356 10.11 -14.99 -10.34
CA VAL A 356 10.18 -15.65 -9.02
C VAL A 356 9.02 -16.62 -8.82
N ASN A 357 7.80 -16.20 -9.15
CA ASN A 357 6.62 -17.06 -9.05
C ASN A 357 6.72 -18.26 -10.00
N ALA A 358 7.08 -18.01 -11.26
CA ALA A 358 7.20 -19.06 -12.28
C ALA A 358 8.29 -20.11 -11.98
N LEU A 359 9.37 -19.73 -11.30
CA LEU A 359 10.37 -20.69 -10.82
C LEU A 359 9.87 -21.50 -9.62
N LYS A 360 9.03 -20.88 -8.78
CA LYS A 360 8.54 -21.48 -7.53
C LYS A 360 7.41 -22.49 -7.79
N ASP A 361 6.51 -22.18 -8.71
CA ASP A 361 5.42 -23.07 -9.14
C ASP A 361 5.86 -24.13 -10.17
N GLY A 362 7.08 -23.98 -10.72
CA GLY A 362 7.67 -24.93 -11.67
C GLY A 362 7.27 -24.69 -13.13
N THR A 363 6.51 -23.62 -13.42
CA THR A 363 6.18 -23.17 -14.78
C THR A 363 7.44 -22.91 -15.59
N VAL A 364 8.47 -22.34 -14.96
CA VAL A 364 9.83 -22.26 -15.50
C VAL A 364 10.71 -23.19 -14.67
N PRO A 365 11.23 -24.29 -15.25
CA PRO A 365 11.93 -25.32 -14.47
C PRO A 365 13.30 -24.85 -13.97
N SER A 366 13.95 -23.94 -14.69
CA SER A 366 15.28 -23.46 -14.35
C SER A 366 15.59 -22.13 -15.04
N LEU A 367 16.43 -21.31 -14.40
CA LEU A 367 17.03 -20.13 -15.02
C LEU A 367 17.96 -20.46 -16.19
N ALA A 368 18.37 -21.72 -16.35
CA ALA A 368 19.17 -22.19 -17.48
C ALA A 368 18.44 -22.12 -18.84
N ILE A 369 17.13 -21.84 -18.86
CA ILE A 369 16.40 -21.52 -20.10
C ILE A 369 16.90 -20.22 -20.73
N PHE A 370 17.45 -19.30 -19.92
CA PHE A 370 18.03 -18.05 -20.39
C PHE A 370 19.52 -18.24 -20.67
N THR A 371 20.01 -17.47 -21.63
CA THR A 371 21.43 -17.35 -21.96
C THR A 371 22.03 -16.03 -21.48
N LEU A 372 21.20 -15.02 -21.24
CA LEU A 372 21.58 -13.72 -20.67
C LEU A 372 20.43 -13.17 -19.82
N ILE A 373 20.75 -12.70 -18.61
CA ILE A 373 19.83 -12.01 -17.71
C ILE A 373 20.38 -10.60 -17.45
N ILE A 374 19.57 -9.59 -17.74
CA ILE A 374 19.88 -8.18 -17.49
C ILE A 374 19.04 -7.67 -16.33
N PHE A 375 19.70 -7.21 -15.26
CA PHE A 375 19.08 -6.59 -14.10
C PHE A 375 19.17 -5.07 -14.19
N ASP A 376 18.05 -4.39 -14.42
CA ASP A 376 17.99 -2.93 -14.31
C ASP A 376 17.93 -2.50 -12.84
N GLU A 377 18.62 -1.42 -12.50
CA GLU A 377 18.86 -0.97 -11.11
C GLU A 377 19.33 -2.12 -10.20
N CYS A 378 20.40 -2.81 -10.63
CA CYS A 378 20.88 -4.08 -10.06
C CYS A 378 21.34 -4.00 -8.59
N HIS A 379 21.57 -2.79 -8.06
CA HIS A 379 21.90 -2.58 -6.64
C HIS A 379 20.78 -3.06 -5.70
N ASN A 380 19.56 -3.27 -6.21
CA ASN A 380 18.45 -3.88 -5.48
C ASN A 380 18.66 -5.38 -5.16
N THR A 381 19.73 -6.02 -5.62
CA THR A 381 20.01 -7.45 -5.39
C THR A 381 20.54 -7.72 -3.97
N THR A 382 19.74 -7.36 -2.97
CA THR A 382 20.06 -7.55 -1.55
C THR A 382 18.80 -7.97 -0.77
N GLY A 383 18.98 -8.53 0.44
CA GLY A 383 17.86 -8.88 1.32
C GLY A 383 16.86 -9.84 0.69
N ASN A 384 15.57 -9.54 0.82
CA ASN A 384 14.47 -10.35 0.27
C ASN A 384 13.95 -9.83 -1.07
N HIS A 385 14.64 -8.87 -1.71
CA HIS A 385 14.21 -8.34 -2.99
C HIS A 385 14.13 -9.46 -4.05
N PRO A 386 13.14 -9.43 -4.96
CA PRO A 386 12.96 -10.48 -5.97
C PRO A 386 14.23 -10.82 -6.77
N TYR A 387 15.08 -9.84 -7.07
CA TYR A 387 16.37 -10.09 -7.71
C TYR A 387 17.27 -11.04 -6.90
N ASN A 388 17.35 -10.85 -5.58
CA ASN A 388 18.19 -11.70 -4.74
C ASN A 388 17.61 -13.12 -4.60
N VAL A 389 16.28 -13.26 -4.69
CA VAL A 389 15.62 -14.58 -4.75
C VAL A 389 15.96 -15.32 -6.05
N LEU A 390 15.92 -14.62 -7.19
CA LEU A 390 16.34 -15.17 -8.49
C LEU A 390 17.81 -15.57 -8.45
N MET A 391 18.68 -14.67 -7.98
CA MET A 391 20.12 -14.95 -7.91
C MET A 391 20.47 -16.04 -6.90
N THR A 392 19.71 -16.20 -5.82
CA THR A 392 19.84 -17.35 -4.93
C THR A 392 19.59 -18.66 -5.68
N SER A 393 18.60 -18.69 -6.57
CA SER A 393 18.30 -19.86 -7.40
C SER A 393 19.41 -20.11 -8.43
N TYR A 394 19.90 -19.06 -9.09
CA TYR A 394 21.08 -19.11 -9.97
C TYR A 394 22.32 -19.67 -9.26
N LEU A 395 22.66 -19.16 -8.07
CA LEU A 395 23.83 -19.60 -7.32
C LEU A 395 23.70 -21.06 -6.86
N ASN A 396 22.50 -21.52 -6.52
CA ASN A 396 22.28 -22.94 -6.22
C ASN A 396 22.63 -23.83 -7.43
N LEU A 397 22.26 -23.40 -8.64
CA LEU A 397 22.62 -24.10 -9.88
C LEU A 397 24.13 -24.04 -10.13
N LYS A 398 24.78 -22.89 -9.87
CA LYS A 398 26.25 -22.75 -9.99
C LYS A 398 27.02 -23.74 -9.12
N PHE A 399 26.51 -24.02 -7.92
CA PHE A 399 27.13 -24.98 -7.01
C PHE A 399 26.74 -26.43 -7.28
N ASP A 400 25.84 -26.69 -8.23
CA ASP A 400 25.44 -28.03 -8.64
C ASP A 400 26.33 -28.48 -9.81
N SER A 401 27.11 -29.53 -9.59
CA SER A 401 28.03 -30.08 -10.61
C SER A 401 27.32 -30.69 -11.81
N ALA A 402 26.00 -30.94 -11.73
CA ALA A 402 25.21 -31.47 -12.84
C ALA A 402 24.84 -30.41 -13.90
N VAL A 403 24.86 -29.11 -13.55
CA VAL A 403 24.45 -28.02 -14.45
C VAL A 403 25.66 -27.53 -15.23
N LYS A 404 25.61 -27.68 -16.56
CA LYS A 404 26.74 -27.33 -17.45
C LYS A 404 26.70 -25.92 -18.01
N GLN A 405 25.54 -25.25 -18.01
CA GLN A 405 25.37 -23.94 -18.64
C GLN A 405 24.48 -23.04 -17.79
N LEU A 406 24.97 -21.82 -17.52
CA LEU A 406 24.26 -20.77 -16.79
C LEU A 406 24.15 -19.53 -17.69
N PRO A 407 23.09 -18.72 -17.52
CA PRO A 407 23.01 -17.45 -18.21
C PRO A 407 24.13 -16.51 -17.79
N GLN A 408 24.62 -15.72 -18.74
CA GLN A 408 25.43 -14.55 -18.42
C GLN A 408 24.60 -13.55 -17.60
N ILE A 409 25.22 -12.90 -16.62
CA ILE A 409 24.58 -11.90 -15.76
C ILE A 409 25.13 -10.51 -16.06
N VAL A 410 24.23 -9.56 -16.37
CA VAL A 410 24.57 -8.15 -16.53
C VAL A 410 23.72 -7.30 -15.61
N GLY A 411 24.36 -6.52 -14.74
CA GLY A 411 23.68 -5.56 -13.87
C GLY A 411 23.87 -4.13 -14.36
N LEU A 412 22.81 -3.33 -14.43
CA LEU A 412 22.86 -1.91 -14.77
C LEU A 412 22.57 -1.08 -13.52
N THR A 413 23.41 -0.10 -13.21
CA THR A 413 23.12 0.83 -12.10
C THR A 413 23.79 2.19 -12.29
N ALA A 414 23.22 3.23 -11.67
CA ALA A 414 23.89 4.52 -11.51
C ALA A 414 24.86 4.56 -10.31
N SER A 415 24.61 3.70 -9.31
CA SER A 415 25.42 3.58 -8.10
C SER A 415 25.31 2.16 -7.55
N VAL A 416 26.42 1.57 -7.13
CA VAL A 416 26.43 0.27 -6.44
C VAL A 416 26.05 0.39 -4.96
N GLY A 417 26.00 1.62 -4.42
CA GLY A 417 25.74 1.89 -3.00
C GLY A 417 26.92 1.54 -2.09
N VAL A 418 26.78 1.85 -0.80
CA VAL A 418 27.75 1.50 0.26
C VAL A 418 27.10 0.90 1.52
N GLY A 419 25.77 0.73 1.51
CA GLY A 419 25.01 0.33 2.70
C GLY A 419 25.29 1.23 3.91
N SER A 420 25.52 0.60 5.06
CA SER A 420 25.88 1.25 6.32
C SER A 420 27.38 1.44 6.53
N ALA A 421 28.21 1.22 5.51
CA ALA A 421 29.67 1.34 5.60
C ALA A 421 30.10 2.75 6.03
N LYS A 422 31.09 2.80 6.92
CA LYS A 422 31.73 4.02 7.42
C LYS A 422 33.18 4.15 6.95
N THR A 423 33.82 3.03 6.61
CA THR A 423 35.21 2.99 6.13
C THR A 423 35.30 2.54 4.68
N LEU A 424 36.48 2.73 4.08
CA LEU A 424 36.76 2.29 2.71
C LEU A 424 36.74 0.75 2.62
N GLU A 425 37.29 0.07 3.62
CA GLU A 425 37.35 -1.40 3.67
C GLU A 425 35.95 -2.00 3.80
N GLU A 426 35.10 -1.43 4.65
CA GLU A 426 33.68 -1.83 4.75
C GLU A 426 32.93 -1.58 3.43
N THR A 427 33.27 -0.50 2.73
CA THR A 427 32.69 -0.18 1.41
C THR A 427 33.12 -1.21 0.36
N ILE A 428 34.40 -1.60 0.34
CA ILE A 428 34.92 -2.66 -0.53
C ILE A 428 34.20 -3.98 -0.23
N GLU A 429 34.04 -4.34 1.05
CA GLU A 429 33.34 -5.55 1.44
C GLU A 429 31.87 -5.54 1.01
N TYR A 430 31.19 -4.40 1.15
CA TYR A 430 29.82 -4.20 0.69
C TYR A 430 29.69 -4.39 -0.83
N ILE A 431 30.55 -3.74 -1.61
CA ILE A 431 30.55 -3.86 -3.08
C ILE A 431 30.89 -5.30 -3.51
N CYS A 432 31.87 -5.95 -2.86
CA CYS A 432 32.18 -7.36 -3.10
C CYS A 432 30.97 -8.25 -2.79
N THR A 433 30.21 -7.96 -1.74
CA THR A 433 29.01 -8.71 -1.37
C THR A 433 27.93 -8.58 -2.45
N LEU A 434 27.68 -7.37 -2.95
CA LEU A 434 26.76 -7.17 -4.07
C LEU A 434 27.22 -7.92 -5.33
N CYS A 435 28.51 -7.83 -5.65
CA CYS A 435 29.11 -8.58 -6.76
C CYS A 435 28.95 -10.09 -6.58
N ALA A 436 29.08 -10.59 -5.35
CA ALA A 436 28.90 -12.00 -5.03
C ALA A 436 27.45 -12.45 -5.17
N CYS A 437 26.49 -11.63 -4.74
CA CYS A 437 25.07 -11.86 -4.95
C CYS A 437 24.72 -11.99 -6.44
N LEU A 438 25.33 -11.17 -7.31
CA LEU A 438 25.07 -11.15 -8.75
C LEU A 438 26.03 -12.05 -9.58
N ASP A 439 26.97 -12.75 -8.94
CA ASP A 439 28.00 -13.56 -9.60
C ASP A 439 28.88 -12.78 -10.60
N ILE A 440 29.30 -11.58 -10.20
CA ILE A 440 29.99 -10.63 -11.06
C ILE A 440 31.49 -10.90 -11.10
N GLN A 441 32.04 -10.79 -12.30
CA GLN A 441 33.47 -10.93 -12.59
C GLN A 441 34.13 -9.57 -12.84
N VAL A 442 33.40 -8.60 -13.40
CA VAL A 442 33.93 -7.28 -13.74
C VAL A 442 32.96 -6.17 -13.35
N ILE A 443 33.47 -5.12 -12.71
CA ILE A 443 32.76 -3.85 -12.55
C ILE A 443 33.23 -2.93 -13.68
N SER A 444 32.35 -2.63 -14.62
CA SER A 444 32.59 -1.77 -15.79
C SER A 444 32.18 -0.32 -15.47
N THR A 445 33.12 0.61 -15.62
CA THR A 445 32.94 2.06 -15.49
C THR A 445 33.65 2.77 -16.64
N ILE A 446 33.31 4.03 -16.90
CA ILE A 446 34.02 4.85 -17.91
C ILE A 446 35.37 5.31 -17.34
N ARG A 447 36.46 4.98 -18.03
CA ARG A 447 37.84 5.31 -17.66
C ARG A 447 38.62 5.88 -18.84
N GLU A 448 38.52 5.26 -20.02
CA GLU A 448 39.25 5.67 -21.23
C GLU A 448 38.59 6.89 -21.87
N ASN A 449 37.26 6.97 -21.85
CA ASN A 449 36.48 7.97 -22.60
C ASN A 449 35.72 8.95 -21.67
N THR A 450 36.34 9.37 -20.55
CA THR A 450 35.70 10.28 -19.58
C THR A 450 35.38 11.65 -20.18
N GLN A 451 36.25 12.18 -21.05
CA GLN A 451 36.05 13.46 -21.72
C GLN A 451 34.78 13.48 -22.59
N GLU A 452 34.57 12.42 -23.40
CA GLU A 452 33.36 12.28 -24.22
C GLU A 452 32.09 12.21 -23.35
N LEU A 453 32.16 11.55 -22.19
CA LEU A 453 31.04 11.46 -21.26
C LEU A 453 30.70 12.84 -20.65
N GLU A 454 31.70 13.61 -20.23
CA GLU A 454 31.52 14.91 -19.58
C GLU A 454 30.88 15.97 -20.50
N GLU A 455 31.08 15.85 -21.82
CA GLU A 455 30.42 16.73 -22.80
C GLU A 455 28.92 16.46 -22.95
N ILE A 456 28.48 15.24 -22.61
CA ILE A 456 27.11 14.75 -22.85
C ILE A 456 26.31 14.68 -21.55
N VAL A 457 26.92 14.16 -20.49
CA VAL A 457 26.29 13.94 -19.19
C VAL A 457 26.80 14.98 -18.22
N TYR A 458 26.02 16.05 -18.07
CA TYR A 458 26.28 17.08 -17.07
C TYR A 458 25.99 16.53 -15.67
N ARG A 459 26.95 16.72 -14.76
CA ARG A 459 26.77 16.41 -13.34
C ARG A 459 26.48 17.72 -12.60
N PRO A 460 25.26 17.92 -12.09
CA PRO A 460 24.92 19.17 -11.41
C PRO A 460 25.82 19.40 -10.21
N GLN A 461 26.27 20.66 -10.04
CA GLN A 461 26.88 21.06 -8.78
C GLN A 461 25.83 21.02 -7.68
N LYS A 462 26.20 20.43 -6.55
CA LYS A 462 25.31 20.31 -5.40
C LYS A 462 25.59 21.41 -4.41
N SER A 463 24.57 22.18 -4.07
CA SER A 463 24.66 23.25 -3.06
C SER A 463 23.64 23.05 -1.94
N PHE A 464 23.97 23.58 -0.77
CA PHE A 464 23.17 23.47 0.44
C PHE A 464 22.71 24.84 0.89
N ARG A 465 21.41 24.99 1.13
CA ARG A 465 20.80 26.17 1.74
C ARG A 465 20.24 25.74 3.09
N LEU A 466 21.03 26.01 4.13
CA LEU A 466 20.55 25.86 5.51
C LEU A 466 19.76 27.12 5.85
N VAL A 467 18.46 26.95 6.04
CA VAL A 467 17.53 28.04 6.30
C VAL A 467 17.15 28.04 7.78
N GLY A 468 16.97 29.23 8.36
CA GLY A 468 16.44 29.35 9.71
C GLY A 468 15.02 28.79 9.82
N LYS A 469 14.64 28.33 11.02
CA LYS A 469 13.22 28.12 11.33
C LYS A 469 12.53 29.47 11.52
N ARG A 470 11.20 29.48 11.43
CA ARG A 470 10.38 30.65 11.77
C ARG A 470 10.78 31.15 13.18
N PRO A 471 11.19 32.43 13.32
CA PRO A 471 11.69 32.96 14.59
C PRO A 471 10.58 33.00 15.66
N LYS A 472 9.34 33.22 15.24
CA LYS A 472 8.13 33.08 16.06
C LYS A 472 7.17 32.17 15.30
N ASN A 473 6.52 31.26 16.02
CA ASN A 473 5.50 30.39 15.45
C ASN A 473 4.26 30.44 16.34
N HIS A 474 3.53 31.54 16.26
CA HIS A 474 2.34 31.76 17.08
C HIS A 474 1.28 30.69 16.82
N PHE A 475 1.09 30.31 15.55
CA PHE A 475 0.23 29.19 15.17
C PHE A 475 0.60 27.89 15.89
N MET A 476 1.89 27.51 15.88
CA MET A 476 2.34 26.31 16.58
C MET A 476 2.08 26.38 18.09
N ALA A 477 2.26 27.55 18.71
CA ALA A 477 1.98 27.73 20.13
C ALA A 477 0.49 27.53 20.44
N ILE A 478 -0.41 28.12 19.65
CA ILE A 478 -1.86 27.98 19.82
C ILE A 478 -2.29 26.52 19.63
N ILE A 479 -1.87 25.87 18.52
CA ILE A 479 -2.23 24.48 18.26
C ILE A 479 -1.65 23.54 19.33
N SER A 480 -0.43 23.80 19.82
CA SER A 480 0.16 23.00 20.91
C SER A 480 -0.67 23.10 22.19
N VAL A 481 -1.22 24.27 22.51
CA VAL A 481 -2.14 24.43 23.65
C VAL A 481 -3.42 23.62 23.44
N LEU A 482 -4.05 23.72 22.27
CA LEU A 482 -5.24 22.94 21.94
C LEU A 482 -4.98 21.42 22.01
N MET A 483 -3.83 20.96 21.54
CA MET A 483 -3.42 19.56 21.65
C MET A 483 -3.24 19.14 23.10
N SER A 484 -2.55 19.92 23.93
CA SER A 484 -2.40 19.63 25.37
C SER A 484 -3.72 19.62 26.12
N GLU A 485 -4.64 20.55 25.82
CA GLU A 485 -5.98 20.57 26.39
C GLU A 485 -6.79 19.35 25.98
N THR A 486 -6.71 18.95 24.71
CA THR A 486 -7.38 17.76 24.17
C THR A 486 -6.84 16.47 24.82
N GLU A 487 -5.51 16.35 24.98
CA GLU A 487 -4.90 15.24 25.73
C GLU A 487 -5.35 15.21 27.19
N ALA A 488 -5.46 16.37 27.85
CA ALA A 488 -5.93 16.46 29.23
C ALA A 488 -7.41 16.04 29.36
N LEU A 489 -8.27 16.40 28.40
CA LEU A 489 -9.65 15.95 28.34
C LEU A 489 -9.74 14.42 28.13
N ALA A 490 -8.94 13.87 27.22
CA ALA A 490 -8.88 12.43 26.99
C ALA A 490 -8.40 11.66 28.26
N SER A 491 -7.36 12.18 28.94
CA SER A 491 -6.82 11.61 30.17
C SER A 491 -7.80 11.60 31.34
N LYS A 492 -8.77 12.53 31.38
CA LYS A 492 -9.85 12.52 32.40
C LYS A 492 -10.83 11.37 32.20
N ILE A 493 -11.01 10.90 30.96
CA ILE A 493 -11.88 9.76 30.65
C ILE A 493 -11.13 8.44 30.88
N TYR A 494 -9.90 8.34 30.40
CA TYR A 494 -9.08 7.15 30.56
C TYR A 494 -7.59 7.53 30.50
N PRO A 495 -6.70 6.91 31.29
CA PRO A 495 -5.27 7.23 31.30
C PRO A 495 -4.59 6.82 29.98
N ILE A 496 -4.66 7.69 28.97
CA ILE A 496 -4.15 7.46 27.61
C ILE A 496 -2.62 7.31 27.55
N ASP A 497 -1.89 7.99 28.44
CA ASP A 497 -0.43 7.91 28.50
C ASP A 497 0.07 6.54 28.98
N ALA A 498 -0.76 5.79 29.72
CA ALA A 498 -0.45 4.42 30.15
C ALA A 498 -0.68 3.39 29.05
N LEU A 499 -1.40 3.75 27.99
CA LEU A 499 -1.69 2.83 26.89
C LEU A 499 -0.45 2.65 26.02
N SER A 500 0.23 3.70 25.58
CA SER A 500 1.34 3.55 24.63
C SER A 500 2.71 3.29 25.29
N HIS A 501 3.57 2.52 24.61
CA HIS A 501 4.98 2.37 25.02
C HIS A 501 5.86 3.54 24.54
N ILE A 502 5.34 4.40 23.65
CA ILE A 502 6.05 5.55 23.11
C ILE A 502 6.01 6.68 24.15
N LYS A 503 7.12 6.91 24.83
CA LYS A 503 7.22 7.89 25.93
C LYS A 503 7.60 9.31 25.49
N SER A 504 8.32 9.44 24.37
CA SER A 504 8.74 10.74 23.85
C SER A 504 7.77 11.19 22.77
N LYS A 505 6.75 11.96 23.16
CA LYS A 505 5.75 12.53 22.25
C LYS A 505 6.01 14.02 22.06
N ARG A 506 6.33 14.43 20.83
CA ARG A 506 6.48 15.84 20.45
C ARG A 506 5.45 16.17 19.38
N PHE A 507 4.66 17.21 19.58
CA PHE A 507 3.65 17.64 18.61
C PHE A 507 4.27 18.02 17.25
N GLY A 508 3.52 17.78 16.18
CA GLY A 508 3.95 18.05 14.81
C GLY A 508 5.03 17.09 14.33
N THR A 509 4.99 15.83 14.75
CA THR A 509 6.02 14.84 14.37
C THR A 509 5.44 13.50 13.97
N GLN A 510 6.22 12.73 13.21
CA GLN A 510 5.88 11.35 12.87
C GLN A 510 5.80 10.44 14.11
N CYS A 511 6.59 10.70 15.15
CA CYS A 511 6.54 9.96 16.41
C CYS A 511 5.18 10.15 17.12
N TYR A 512 4.60 11.35 17.02
CA TYR A 512 3.28 11.62 17.59
C TYR A 512 2.18 10.85 16.84
N GLU A 513 2.25 10.83 15.51
CA GLU A 513 1.34 10.03 14.67
C GLU A 513 1.40 8.53 15.03
N GLN A 514 2.61 8.00 15.24
CA GLN A 514 2.80 6.61 15.70
C GLN A 514 2.16 6.36 17.08
N TRP A 515 2.29 7.32 18.00
CA TRP A 515 1.65 7.25 19.31
C TRP A 515 0.12 7.25 19.22
N ILE A 516 -0.48 8.09 18.37
CA ILE A 516 -1.92 8.08 18.12
C ILE A 516 -2.36 6.69 17.63
N VAL A 517 -1.64 6.12 16.67
CA VAL A 517 -1.99 4.81 16.11
C VAL A 517 -1.86 3.69 17.14
N ASP A 518 -0.80 3.64 17.94
CA ASP A 518 -0.66 2.66 19.02
C ASP A 518 -1.78 2.81 20.07
N THR A 519 -2.15 4.05 20.40
CA THR A 519 -3.22 4.36 21.37
C THR A 519 -4.58 3.91 20.86
N GLN A 520 -4.93 4.19 19.60
CA GLN A 520 -6.19 3.73 19.00
C GLN A 520 -6.27 2.20 18.94
N LYS A 521 -5.16 1.52 18.63
CA LYS A 521 -5.10 0.05 18.64
C LYS A 521 -5.39 -0.52 20.02
N LYS A 522 -4.77 0.02 21.07
CA LYS A 522 -4.94 -0.46 22.44
C LYS A 522 -6.30 -0.08 23.01
N CYS A 523 -6.82 1.09 22.66
CA CYS A 523 -8.18 1.49 22.96
C CYS A 523 -9.17 0.43 22.48
N ARG A 524 -9.00 -0.13 21.27
CA ARG A 524 -9.83 -1.23 20.74
C ARG A 524 -9.75 -2.53 21.56
N MET A 525 -8.62 -2.79 22.22
CA MET A 525 -8.38 -4.01 23.01
C MET A 525 -8.80 -3.88 24.48
N LEU A 526 -9.31 -2.72 24.91
CA LEU A 526 -9.81 -2.53 26.27
C LEU A 526 -10.95 -3.52 26.56
N GLN A 527 -10.88 -4.15 27.73
CA GLN A 527 -11.94 -4.98 28.30
C GLN A 527 -12.31 -4.39 29.64
N LEU A 528 -13.46 -3.73 29.73
CA LEU A 528 -13.99 -3.23 30.99
C LEU A 528 -15.14 -4.11 31.50
N PRO A 529 -15.36 -4.19 32.83
CA PRO A 529 -16.45 -4.99 33.39
C PRO A 529 -17.83 -4.57 32.87
N ASP A 530 -18.02 -3.26 32.66
CA ASP A 530 -19.22 -2.67 32.08
C ASP A 530 -19.03 -2.40 30.59
N LYS A 531 -19.84 -3.07 29.76
CA LYS A 531 -19.78 -2.97 28.30
C LYS A 531 -20.35 -1.68 27.75
N GLU A 532 -21.27 -1.02 28.44
CA GLU A 532 -21.81 0.28 28.00
C GLU A 532 -20.79 1.38 28.25
N GLU A 533 -20.16 1.36 29.43
CA GLU A 533 -19.08 2.28 29.77
C GLU A 533 -17.83 2.05 28.90
N GLU A 534 -17.48 0.79 28.59
CA GLU A 534 -16.43 0.47 27.62
C GLU A 534 -16.67 1.15 26.27
N ARG A 535 -17.90 1.04 25.74
CA ARG A 535 -18.25 1.65 24.45
C ARG A 535 -18.13 3.16 24.50
N ARG A 536 -18.64 3.78 25.57
CA ARG A 536 -18.60 5.23 25.77
C ARG A 536 -17.17 5.74 25.81
N ILE A 537 -16.33 5.12 26.65
CA ILE A 537 -14.91 5.49 26.80
C ILE A 537 -14.19 5.33 25.45
N CYS A 538 -14.39 4.20 24.78
CA CYS A 538 -13.67 3.95 23.54
C CYS A 538 -14.06 4.91 22.43
N ARG A 539 -15.37 5.16 22.24
CA ARG A 539 -15.84 6.17 21.27
C ARG A 539 -15.23 7.54 21.55
N ALA A 540 -15.25 7.98 22.81
CA ALA A 540 -14.65 9.25 23.21
C ALA A 540 -13.15 9.32 22.91
N LEU A 541 -12.39 8.27 23.23
CA LEU A 541 -10.95 8.20 22.93
C LEU A 541 -10.65 8.23 21.44
N PHE A 542 -11.47 7.59 20.60
CA PHE A 542 -11.34 7.66 19.15
C PHE A 542 -11.52 9.10 18.65
N ILE A 543 -12.55 9.81 19.13
CA ILE A 543 -12.78 11.22 18.77
C ILE A 543 -11.56 12.07 19.14
N TYR A 544 -11.10 12.04 20.40
CA TYR A 544 -9.94 12.82 20.82
C TYR A 544 -8.69 12.52 20.00
N THR A 545 -8.42 11.25 19.72
CA THR A 545 -7.24 10.85 18.94
C THR A 545 -7.32 11.24 17.46
N GLU A 546 -8.52 11.33 16.87
CA GLU A 546 -8.68 11.90 15.52
C GLU A 546 -8.41 13.41 15.51
N HIS A 547 -8.96 14.17 16.45
CA HIS A 547 -8.69 15.62 16.54
C HIS A 547 -7.19 15.90 16.76
N LEU A 548 -6.54 15.16 17.67
CA LEU A 548 -5.10 15.25 17.89
C LEU A 548 -4.28 14.96 16.63
N ARG A 549 -4.74 14.04 15.78
CA ARG A 549 -4.11 13.76 14.49
C ARG A 549 -4.21 14.95 13.55
N LYS A 550 -5.41 15.52 13.38
CA LYS A 550 -5.61 16.69 12.51
C LYS A 550 -4.77 17.88 12.96
N TYR A 551 -4.65 18.11 14.27
CA TYR A 551 -3.73 19.12 14.80
C TYR A 551 -2.26 18.80 14.52
N ASN A 552 -1.84 17.54 14.69
CA ASN A 552 -0.47 17.11 14.39
C ASN A 552 -0.12 17.30 12.91
N ASP A 553 -1.02 16.93 12.00
CA ASP A 553 -0.87 17.12 10.55
C ASP A 553 -0.77 18.61 10.20
N ALA A 554 -1.62 19.45 10.81
CA ALA A 554 -1.57 20.90 10.60
C ALA A 554 -0.24 21.51 11.05
N LEU A 555 0.35 21.02 12.15
CA LEU A 555 1.68 21.46 12.58
C LEU A 555 2.77 21.08 11.58
N ILE A 556 2.70 19.87 10.99
CA ILE A 556 3.63 19.42 9.96
C ILE A 556 3.50 20.28 8.70
N ILE A 557 2.27 20.56 8.25
CA ILE A 557 2.00 21.47 7.13
C ILE A 557 2.52 22.88 7.44
N ASN A 558 2.30 23.40 8.64
CA ASN A 558 2.78 24.73 9.03
C ASN A 558 4.31 24.83 9.09
N GLU A 559 5.00 23.75 9.48
CA GLU A 559 6.47 23.73 9.50
C GLU A 559 7.05 23.88 8.09
N ASP A 560 6.48 23.18 7.10
CA ASP A 560 7.06 23.02 5.76
C ASP A 560 6.33 23.83 4.66
N ALA A 561 5.13 24.37 4.90
CA ALA A 561 4.37 25.22 3.98
C ALA A 561 3.91 26.53 4.66
N ARG A 562 2.83 27.17 4.18
CA ARG A 562 2.29 28.40 4.80
C ARG A 562 1.39 28.08 5.98
N THR A 563 1.27 29.03 6.90
CA THR A 563 0.31 28.94 8.01
C THR A 563 -1.13 28.93 7.52
N GLN A 564 -1.43 29.67 6.46
CA GLN A 564 -2.74 29.66 5.82
C GLN A 564 -3.12 28.27 5.31
N ASP A 565 -2.19 27.49 4.76
CA ASP A 565 -2.46 26.13 4.28
C ASP A 565 -2.81 25.19 5.44
N ALA A 566 -2.11 25.31 6.57
CA ALA A 566 -2.40 24.55 7.79
C ALA A 566 -3.74 24.95 8.42
N LEU A 567 -4.07 26.25 8.44
CA LEU A 567 -5.35 26.74 8.93
C LEU A 567 -6.51 26.31 8.03
N ALA A 568 -6.33 26.35 6.71
CA ALA A 568 -7.31 25.89 5.74
C ALA A 568 -7.62 24.40 5.95
N TYR A 569 -6.58 23.57 6.15
CA TYR A 569 -6.72 22.15 6.45
C TYR A 569 -7.58 21.90 7.71
N LEU A 570 -7.32 22.62 8.81
CA LEU A 570 -8.13 22.50 10.02
C LEU A 570 -9.55 23.04 9.83
N THR A 571 -9.71 24.16 9.13
CA THR A 571 -11.02 24.79 8.90
C THR A 571 -11.93 23.89 8.07
N GLU A 572 -11.40 23.24 7.04
CA GLU A 572 -12.10 22.23 6.25
C GLU A 572 -12.59 21.08 7.15
N PHE A 573 -11.70 20.52 7.98
CA PHE A 573 -12.05 19.46 8.92
C PHE A 573 -13.19 19.85 9.89
N PHE A 574 -13.12 21.02 10.53
CA PHE A 574 -14.16 21.46 11.46
C PHE A 574 -15.48 21.85 10.77
N ASN A 575 -15.43 22.37 9.55
CA ASN A 575 -16.63 22.64 8.77
C ASN A 575 -17.35 21.33 8.40
N ASP A 576 -16.58 20.34 7.95
CA ASP A 576 -17.14 19.05 7.58
C ASP A 576 -17.70 18.32 8.81
N LEU A 577 -17.07 18.44 9.99
CA LEU A 577 -17.59 17.89 11.26
C LEU A 577 -19.02 18.36 11.60
N ARG A 578 -19.33 19.63 11.36
CA ARG A 578 -20.67 20.19 11.61
C ARG A 578 -21.74 19.56 10.72
N SER A 579 -21.34 19.09 9.53
CA SER A 579 -22.25 18.43 8.60
C SER A 579 -22.46 16.94 8.90
N GLY A 580 -21.48 16.28 9.53
CA GLY A 580 -21.47 14.83 9.76
C GLY A 580 -21.32 14.45 11.22
N GLY A 581 -22.46 14.33 11.92
CA GLY A 581 -22.54 13.74 13.27
C GLY A 581 -21.81 14.54 14.34
N PHE A 582 -22.47 15.55 14.91
CA PHE A 582 -21.87 16.54 15.81
C PHE A 582 -22.17 16.23 17.28
N ASP A 583 -21.42 15.30 17.87
CA ASP A 583 -21.62 14.87 19.27
C ASP A 583 -21.10 15.90 20.30
N GLU A 584 -21.40 15.69 21.59
CA GLU A 584 -21.06 16.64 22.66
C GLU A 584 -19.54 16.89 22.77
N ILE A 585 -18.71 15.88 22.48
CA ILE A 585 -17.25 16.01 22.52
C ILE A 585 -16.80 16.80 21.30
N ASP A 586 -17.32 16.50 20.11
CA ASP A 586 -17.04 17.27 18.90
C ASP A 586 -17.47 18.75 19.07
N GLN A 587 -18.61 19.01 19.69
CA GLN A 587 -19.08 20.36 20.03
C GLN A 587 -18.09 21.09 20.94
N GLN A 588 -17.63 20.43 22.01
CA GLN A 588 -16.65 21.01 22.93
C GLN A 588 -15.32 21.31 22.23
N LEU A 589 -14.79 20.35 21.46
CA LEU A 589 -13.51 20.50 20.76
C LEU A 589 -13.59 21.57 19.66
N THR A 590 -14.72 21.63 18.96
CA THR A 590 -14.99 22.65 17.94
C THR A 590 -15.10 24.04 18.58
N ALA A 591 -15.80 24.17 19.71
CA ALA A 591 -15.88 25.43 20.46
C ALA A 591 -14.50 25.89 20.95
N ASN A 592 -13.65 24.97 21.43
CA ASN A 592 -12.28 25.29 21.83
C ASN A 592 -11.44 25.79 20.64
N PHE A 593 -11.58 25.16 19.47
CA PHE A 593 -10.92 25.62 18.24
C PHE A 593 -11.43 27.00 17.79
N GLU A 594 -12.75 27.20 17.79
CA GLU A 594 -13.39 28.47 17.42
C GLU A 594 -12.98 29.63 18.31
N ALA A 595 -12.86 29.38 19.62
CA ALA A 595 -12.36 30.37 20.58
C ALA A 595 -10.95 30.86 20.23
N LYS A 596 -10.16 30.04 19.52
CA LYS A 596 -8.82 30.36 19.03
C LYS A 596 -8.74 30.69 17.55
N GLN A 597 -9.85 30.62 16.82
CA GLN A 597 -9.86 30.78 15.36
C GLN A 597 -9.43 32.19 14.93
N GLN A 598 -9.84 33.22 15.67
CA GLN A 598 -9.45 34.59 15.36
C GLN A 598 -7.93 34.81 15.54
N GLU A 599 -7.37 34.33 16.65
CA GLU A 599 -5.91 34.35 16.91
C GLU A 599 -5.14 33.57 15.82
N LEU A 600 -5.68 32.42 15.38
CA LEU A 600 -5.09 31.61 14.30
C LEU A 600 -5.14 32.31 12.94
N ARG A 601 -6.21 33.04 12.63
CA ARG A 601 -6.34 33.84 11.39
C ARG A 601 -5.36 35.01 11.39
N GLU A 602 -5.23 35.71 12.51
CA GLU A 602 -4.24 36.77 12.67
C GLU A 602 -2.82 36.23 12.48
N ALA A 603 -2.51 35.07 13.08
CA ALA A 603 -1.23 34.39 12.88
C ALA A 603 -0.97 33.99 11.42
N ALA A 604 -2.02 33.66 10.65
CA ALA A 604 -1.92 33.20 9.27
C ALA A 604 -1.70 34.33 8.25
N VAL A 605 -2.11 35.56 8.57
CA VAL A 605 -1.99 36.75 7.70
C VAL A 605 -0.80 37.63 8.09
N ASP A 606 -0.23 37.43 9.27
CA ASP A 606 0.95 38.16 9.73
C ASP A 606 2.16 37.90 8.81
N GLU A 607 2.58 38.95 8.08
CA GLU A 607 3.74 38.95 7.19
C GLU A 607 5.05 38.61 7.93
N LEU A 608 5.14 38.87 9.24
CA LEU A 608 6.30 38.48 10.06
C LEU A 608 6.35 36.97 10.34
N ASN A 609 5.28 36.24 10.03
CA ASN A 609 5.21 34.78 10.12
C ASN A 609 5.42 34.09 8.77
N GLU A 610 5.87 34.79 7.73
CA GLU A 610 6.28 34.13 6.49
C GLU A 610 7.31 33.02 6.76
N ASN A 611 7.23 31.94 5.97
CA ASN A 611 8.10 30.79 6.17
C ASN A 611 9.44 31.05 5.47
N PRO A 612 10.56 31.18 6.21
CA PRO A 612 11.85 31.52 5.59
C PRO A 612 12.29 30.50 4.54
N LYS A 613 11.82 29.25 4.65
CA LYS A 613 12.09 28.20 3.65
C LYS A 613 11.40 28.47 2.31
N LEU A 614 10.20 29.03 2.33
CA LEU A 614 9.47 29.42 1.12
C LEU A 614 10.04 30.70 0.51
N GLU A 615 10.54 31.63 1.32
CA GLU A 615 11.30 32.80 0.85
C GLU A 615 12.57 32.36 0.12
N GLU A 616 13.35 31.44 0.69
CA GLU A 616 14.54 30.90 0.04
C GLU A 616 14.20 30.17 -1.27
N LEU A 617 13.11 29.38 -1.28
CA LEU A 617 12.62 28.75 -2.52
C LEU A 617 12.23 29.81 -3.57
N THR A 618 11.54 30.88 -3.16
CA THR A 618 11.15 31.99 -4.05
C THR A 618 12.37 32.67 -4.63
N PHE A 619 13.37 32.95 -3.80
CA PHE A 619 14.63 33.55 -4.23
C PHE A 619 15.33 32.68 -5.27
N ILE A 620 15.49 31.38 -4.99
CA ILE A 620 16.12 30.44 -5.92
C ILE A 620 15.35 30.37 -7.25
N LEU A 621 14.02 30.23 -7.20
CA LEU A 621 13.20 30.14 -8.41
C LEU A 621 13.28 31.43 -9.23
N ASN A 622 13.19 32.60 -8.61
CA ASN A 622 13.30 33.89 -9.32
C ASN A 622 14.67 34.07 -9.96
N GLU A 623 15.76 33.78 -9.24
CA GLU A 623 17.12 33.91 -9.76
C GLU A 623 17.36 32.98 -10.97
N GLU A 624 17.01 31.69 -10.86
CA GLU A 624 17.27 30.74 -11.94
C GLU A 624 16.40 31.01 -13.19
N TYR A 625 15.12 31.36 -13.02
CA TYR A 625 14.24 31.67 -14.16
C TYR A 625 14.52 33.03 -14.78
N ARG A 626 15.01 34.02 -14.00
CA ARG A 626 15.47 35.29 -14.55
C ARG A 626 16.72 35.13 -15.42
N LEU A 627 17.65 34.27 -15.00
CA LEU A 627 18.86 33.97 -15.76
C LEU A 627 18.56 33.15 -17.02
N LYS A 628 17.68 32.13 -16.89
CA LYS A 628 17.30 31.22 -17.98
C LYS A 628 15.78 30.96 -17.92
N PRO A 629 14.95 31.71 -18.67
CA PRO A 629 13.49 31.55 -18.65
C PRO A 629 12.97 30.18 -19.11
N GLU A 630 13.77 29.44 -19.88
CA GLU A 630 13.46 28.08 -20.34
C GLU A 630 13.84 26.99 -19.34
N THR A 631 14.25 27.38 -18.13
CA THR A 631 14.57 26.46 -17.03
C THR A 631 13.40 25.52 -16.78
N ARG A 632 13.70 24.23 -16.71
CA ARG A 632 12.79 23.21 -16.17
C ARG A 632 13.24 22.77 -14.78
N THR A 633 12.30 22.78 -13.84
CA THR A 633 12.56 22.50 -12.43
C THR A 633 11.87 21.22 -11.98
N LEU A 634 12.59 20.37 -11.25
CA LEU A 634 12.03 19.23 -10.53
C LEU A 634 12.16 19.48 -9.02
N LEU A 635 11.03 19.62 -8.32
CA LEU A 635 10.95 19.93 -6.89
C LEU A 635 10.54 18.68 -6.11
N PHE A 636 11.48 18.09 -5.36
CA PHE A 636 11.24 16.92 -4.52
C PHE A 636 10.81 17.31 -3.10
N VAL A 637 9.75 16.68 -2.63
CA VAL A 637 9.16 16.87 -1.30
C VAL A 637 8.84 15.52 -0.64
N THR A 638 8.72 15.50 0.68
CA THR A 638 8.57 14.26 1.47
C THR A 638 7.13 13.72 1.48
N THR A 639 6.11 14.58 1.45
CA THR A 639 4.71 14.17 1.62
C THR A 639 3.80 14.66 0.49
N ARG A 640 2.69 13.97 0.28
CA ARG A 640 1.66 14.35 -0.70
C ARG A 640 0.93 15.63 -0.32
N ALA A 641 0.68 15.83 0.97
CA ALA A 641 0.09 17.06 1.48
C ALA A 641 0.98 18.27 1.13
N LEU A 642 2.31 18.13 1.23
CA LEU A 642 3.24 19.17 0.81
C LEU A 642 3.26 19.40 -0.70
N VAL A 643 3.08 18.36 -1.53
CA VAL A 643 2.92 18.56 -2.98
C VAL A 643 1.74 19.49 -3.25
N SER A 644 0.57 19.23 -2.65
CA SER A 644 -0.62 20.06 -2.83
C SER A 644 -0.44 21.48 -2.26
N ALA A 645 0.14 21.60 -1.06
CA ALA A 645 0.37 22.90 -0.42
C ALA A 645 1.35 23.77 -1.21
N LEU A 646 2.47 23.19 -1.69
CA LEU A 646 3.45 23.94 -2.49
C LEU A 646 2.94 24.27 -3.89
N LYS A 647 2.12 23.39 -4.49
CA LYS A 647 1.43 23.71 -5.74
C LYS A 647 0.56 24.96 -5.58
N LYS A 648 -0.33 24.95 -4.57
CA LYS A 648 -1.22 26.06 -4.25
C LYS A 648 -0.44 27.34 -3.92
N TRP A 649 0.65 27.21 -3.17
CA TRP A 649 1.52 28.34 -2.86
C TRP A 649 2.15 28.95 -4.12
N ILE A 650 2.66 28.16 -5.06
CA ILE A 650 3.22 28.67 -6.32
C ILE A 650 2.11 29.34 -7.15
N ASP A 651 0.94 28.70 -7.27
CA ASP A 651 -0.20 29.23 -8.03
C ASP A 651 -0.69 30.59 -7.49
N GLU A 652 -0.66 30.79 -6.16
CA GLU A 652 -1.15 32.00 -5.50
C GLU A 652 -0.07 33.08 -5.30
N ASN A 653 1.21 32.75 -5.44
CA ASN A 653 2.31 33.69 -5.19
C ASN A 653 2.49 34.65 -6.38
N PRO A 654 2.26 35.98 -6.20
CA PRO A 654 2.35 36.93 -7.30
C PRO A 654 3.73 36.98 -7.97
N THR A 655 4.79 36.75 -7.18
CA THR A 655 6.16 36.76 -7.70
C THR A 655 6.48 35.55 -8.57
N LEU A 656 5.75 34.44 -8.40
CA LEU A 656 5.93 33.19 -9.15
C LEU A 656 4.84 32.97 -10.20
N SER A 657 4.03 33.97 -10.50
CA SER A 657 2.89 33.90 -11.45
C SER A 657 3.28 33.49 -12.88
N TYR A 658 4.57 33.54 -13.23
CA TYR A 658 5.12 33.03 -14.49
C TYR A 658 5.29 31.50 -14.52
N LEU A 659 5.12 30.81 -13.38
CA LEU A 659 5.20 29.37 -13.25
C LEU A 659 3.80 28.75 -13.22
N LYS A 660 3.65 27.62 -13.92
CA LYS A 660 2.49 26.73 -13.79
C LYS A 660 2.98 25.38 -13.23
N PRO A 661 2.76 25.09 -11.94
CA PRO A 661 3.22 23.87 -11.30
C PRO A 661 2.33 22.66 -11.61
N ASP A 662 2.97 21.58 -12.07
CA ASP A 662 2.34 20.25 -12.10
C ASP A 662 2.77 19.41 -10.89
N ALA A 663 1.97 18.39 -10.58
CA ALA A 663 2.19 17.49 -9.46
C ALA A 663 2.33 16.04 -9.94
N LEU A 664 3.38 15.35 -9.48
CA LEU A 664 3.58 13.91 -9.69
C LEU A 664 3.64 13.18 -8.34
N MET A 665 2.57 12.47 -8.00
CA MET A 665 2.45 11.73 -6.76
C MET A 665 2.36 10.23 -7.01
N GLY A 666 2.76 9.43 -6.03
CA GLY A 666 2.74 7.97 -6.16
C GLY A 666 1.33 7.45 -6.35
N ARG A 667 1.19 6.22 -6.88
CA ARG A 667 -0.10 5.53 -6.95
C ARG A 667 -0.81 5.62 -5.61
N ASN A 668 -2.13 5.78 -5.61
CA ASN A 668 -2.92 5.75 -4.38
C ASN A 668 -2.41 4.57 -3.54
N LYS A 669 -1.74 4.87 -2.41
CA LYS A 669 -1.63 3.84 -1.39
C LYS A 669 -3.07 3.62 -0.99
N ARG A 670 -3.41 2.39 -0.65
CA ARG A 670 -4.77 2.01 -0.26
C ARG A 670 -5.25 2.78 1.00
N ASN A 671 -4.67 3.92 1.41
CA ASN A 671 -4.80 4.63 2.68
C ASN A 671 -5.11 6.13 2.60
N GLN A 672 -5.05 6.74 1.41
CA GLN A 672 -5.15 8.19 1.24
C GLN A 672 -5.80 8.55 -0.10
N GLN A 673 -6.76 9.47 -0.09
CA GLN A 673 -7.40 10.05 -1.28
C GLN A 673 -6.45 10.84 -2.19
N THR A 674 -5.23 11.13 -1.74
CA THR A 674 -4.23 11.87 -2.52
C THR A 674 -3.26 10.90 -3.19
N GLY A 675 -3.24 10.89 -4.51
CA GLY A 675 -2.32 10.08 -5.31
C GLY A 675 -2.79 10.09 -6.77
N MET A 676 -2.04 9.42 -7.65
CA MET A 676 -2.32 9.47 -9.09
C MET A 676 -2.41 8.07 -9.69
N THR A 677 -3.35 7.87 -10.61
CA THR A 677 -3.37 6.66 -11.45
C THR A 677 -2.14 6.64 -12.36
N LEU A 678 -1.79 5.47 -12.90
CA LEU A 678 -0.69 5.38 -13.87
C LEU A 678 -0.92 6.23 -15.11
N SER A 679 -2.15 6.25 -15.62
CA SER A 679 -2.51 7.09 -16.76
C SER A 679 -2.24 8.55 -16.44
N ASN A 680 -2.75 9.04 -15.30
CA ASN A 680 -2.54 10.43 -14.89
C ASN A 680 -1.05 10.76 -14.69
N GLN A 681 -0.26 9.83 -14.14
CA GLN A 681 1.19 10.01 -14.00
C GLN A 681 1.86 10.15 -15.36
N LYS A 682 1.48 9.31 -16.33
CA LYS A 682 2.00 9.34 -17.70
C LYS A 682 1.61 10.64 -18.41
N ASP A 683 0.35 11.05 -18.29
CA ASP A 683 -0.16 12.29 -18.90
C ASP A 683 0.58 13.52 -18.36
N VAL A 684 0.81 13.59 -17.04
CA VAL A 684 1.60 14.66 -16.43
C VAL A 684 3.05 14.63 -16.89
N LEU A 685 3.67 13.46 -17.00
CA LEU A 685 5.05 13.32 -17.48
C LEU A 685 5.18 13.72 -18.96
N ASP A 686 4.21 13.35 -19.80
CA ASP A 686 4.19 13.66 -21.21
C ASP A 686 3.89 15.16 -21.43
N SER A 687 2.97 15.74 -20.65
CA SER A 687 2.76 17.20 -20.58
C SER A 687 4.03 17.93 -20.17
N PHE A 688 4.67 17.51 -19.07
CA PHE A 688 5.92 18.12 -18.60
C PHE A 688 7.08 17.97 -19.61
N LYS A 689 7.04 17.01 -20.53
CA LYS A 689 8.00 16.88 -21.63
C LYS A 689 7.66 17.78 -22.81
N THR A 690 6.44 17.72 -23.29
CA THR A 690 6.03 18.27 -24.59
C THR A 690 5.46 19.67 -24.50
N ASN A 691 4.80 20.00 -23.40
CA ASN A 691 4.17 21.30 -23.18
C ASN A 691 5.21 22.32 -22.69
N GLY A 692 5.22 23.51 -23.29
CA GLY A 692 6.10 24.62 -22.89
C GLY A 692 5.62 25.36 -21.64
N ASP A 693 4.35 25.16 -21.26
CA ASP A 693 3.69 25.87 -20.17
C ASP A 693 4.05 25.33 -18.78
N SER A 694 4.25 24.02 -18.64
CA SER A 694 4.59 23.37 -17.38
C SER A 694 6.11 23.31 -17.21
N LYS A 695 6.67 24.32 -16.53
CA LYS A 695 8.12 24.45 -16.31
C LYS A 695 8.58 23.89 -14.97
N ILE A 696 7.67 23.63 -14.03
CA ILE A 696 8.00 23.05 -12.72
C ILE A 696 7.13 21.85 -12.39
N LEU A 697 7.78 20.75 -12.01
CA LEU A 697 7.13 19.52 -11.56
C LEU A 697 7.44 19.26 -10.09
N ILE A 698 6.40 19.25 -9.25
CA ILE A 698 6.49 18.94 -7.83
C ILE A 698 6.23 17.45 -7.63
N THR A 699 7.14 16.74 -6.99
CA THR A 699 7.08 15.27 -6.90
C THR A 699 7.51 14.75 -5.54
N THR A 700 6.97 13.59 -5.16
CA THR A 700 7.55 12.77 -4.09
C THR A 700 8.60 11.80 -4.69
N ALA A 701 9.01 10.77 -3.93
CA ALA A 701 10.01 9.76 -4.33
C ALA A 701 9.68 8.95 -5.61
N VAL A 702 8.53 9.18 -6.25
CA VAL A 702 8.11 8.52 -7.50
C VAL A 702 9.13 8.73 -8.60
N ALA A 703 9.60 9.98 -8.73
CA ALA A 703 10.53 10.42 -9.75
C ALA A 703 12.00 10.11 -9.44
N ASP A 704 12.32 9.54 -8.27
CA ASP A 704 13.70 9.23 -7.87
C ASP A 704 14.35 8.31 -8.91
N GLU A 705 13.66 7.23 -9.29
CA GLU A 705 14.26 6.11 -10.03
C GLU A 705 13.42 5.68 -11.23
N GLY A 706 14.12 5.30 -12.31
CA GLY A 706 13.57 4.54 -13.44
C GLY A 706 12.68 5.30 -14.42
N ILE A 707 11.96 6.33 -14.00
CA ILE A 707 11.02 7.04 -14.88
C ILE A 707 11.77 7.99 -15.83
N ASP A 708 11.39 8.01 -17.10
CA ASP A 708 11.89 8.97 -18.07
C ASP A 708 11.20 10.34 -17.90
N ILE A 709 12.00 11.36 -17.59
CA ILE A 709 11.57 12.74 -17.32
C ILE A 709 12.35 13.66 -18.26
N ALA A 710 11.76 14.81 -18.61
CA ALA A 710 12.42 15.86 -19.39
C ALA A 710 13.79 16.25 -18.78
N GLN A 711 14.66 16.82 -19.60
CA GLN A 711 15.94 17.33 -19.12
C GLN A 711 15.70 18.56 -18.22
N CYS A 712 15.97 18.42 -16.93
CA CYS A 712 15.83 19.53 -15.98
C CYS A 712 17.14 20.31 -15.87
N ASN A 713 17.00 21.63 -15.72
CA ASN A 713 18.08 22.55 -15.39
C ASN A 713 18.25 22.70 -13.88
N LEU A 714 17.15 22.57 -13.13
CA LEU A 714 17.15 22.74 -11.69
C LEU A 714 16.50 21.54 -11.00
N VAL A 715 17.20 20.96 -10.03
CA VAL A 715 16.65 19.96 -9.11
C VAL A 715 16.65 20.55 -7.71
N LEU A 716 15.48 20.74 -7.13
CA LEU A 716 15.30 21.26 -5.78
C LEU A 716 14.87 20.12 -4.84
N LEU A 717 15.59 19.97 -3.73
CA LEU A 717 15.28 19.02 -2.67
C LEU A 717 14.78 19.83 -1.47
N TYR A 718 13.47 19.79 -1.21
CA TYR A 718 12.86 20.56 -0.14
C TYR A 718 12.57 19.69 1.07
N GLU A 719 13.36 19.88 2.13
CA GLU A 719 13.37 19.00 3.32
C GLU A 719 13.51 17.51 2.96
N TYR A 720 14.11 17.23 1.81
CA TYR A 720 14.17 15.91 1.19
C TYR A 720 15.60 15.37 1.22
N SER A 721 15.79 14.20 1.85
CA SER A 721 17.07 13.47 1.81
C SER A 721 16.83 11.98 1.65
N GLY A 722 17.82 11.29 1.13
CA GLY A 722 17.78 9.84 0.91
C GLY A 722 19.10 9.18 1.28
N ASN A 723 19.31 7.97 0.76
CA ASN A 723 20.62 7.31 0.80
C ASN A 723 21.50 7.79 -0.38
N VAL A 724 22.76 7.36 -0.40
CA VAL A 724 23.72 7.71 -1.46
C VAL A 724 23.23 7.34 -2.87
N THR A 725 22.53 6.22 -3.02
CA THR A 725 22.00 5.76 -4.31
C THR A 725 20.93 6.72 -4.83
N LYS A 726 19.92 7.01 -3.99
CA LYS A 726 18.87 7.99 -4.27
C LYS A 726 19.44 9.36 -4.57
N MET A 727 20.42 9.83 -3.78
CA MET A 727 21.11 11.10 -4.02
C MET A 727 21.69 11.17 -5.43
N ILE A 728 22.41 10.12 -5.87
CA ILE A 728 23.05 10.08 -7.19
C ILE A 728 22.00 10.04 -8.31
N GLN A 729 20.94 9.25 -8.15
CA GLN A 729 19.87 9.13 -9.15
C GLN A 729 19.07 10.43 -9.29
N VAL A 730 18.67 11.04 -8.17
CA VAL A 730 17.94 12.31 -8.12
C VAL A 730 18.79 13.45 -8.69
N ARG A 731 20.07 13.54 -8.31
CA ARG A 731 21.01 14.49 -8.94
C ARG A 731 21.09 14.25 -10.45
N GLY A 732 21.11 12.99 -10.89
CA GLY A 732 21.10 12.60 -12.30
C GLY A 732 19.80 12.92 -13.07
N ARG A 733 18.82 13.58 -12.45
CA ARG A 733 17.66 14.19 -13.14
C ARG A 733 17.97 15.58 -13.69
N GLY A 734 18.92 16.29 -13.08
CA GLY A 734 19.52 17.48 -13.67
C GLY A 734 20.49 17.07 -14.75
N ARG A 735 20.06 17.07 -16.02
CA ARG A 735 20.86 16.61 -17.16
C ARG A 735 21.16 17.71 -18.16
N ALA A 736 20.53 18.88 -18.01
CA ALA A 736 20.82 20.01 -18.88
C ALA A 736 22.19 20.62 -18.56
N LYS A 737 22.77 21.32 -19.55
CA LYS A 737 24.02 22.06 -19.37
C LYS A 737 23.86 23.12 -18.28
N ASP A 738 24.88 23.22 -17.42
CA ASP A 738 24.91 24.08 -16.23
C ASP A 738 23.78 23.81 -15.22
N SER A 739 23.28 22.57 -15.17
CA SER A 739 22.24 22.22 -14.20
C SER A 739 22.73 22.29 -12.75
N LYS A 740 21.80 22.59 -11.84
CA LYS A 740 22.05 22.74 -10.41
C LYS A 740 21.17 21.78 -9.59
N CYS A 741 21.71 21.27 -8.49
CA CYS A 741 20.99 20.44 -7.51
C CYS A 741 21.09 21.11 -6.14
N ILE A 742 19.99 21.61 -5.61
CA ILE A 742 19.99 22.45 -4.40
C ILE A 742 19.15 21.76 -3.32
N LEU A 743 19.77 21.51 -2.16
CA LEU A 743 19.07 21.10 -0.95
C LEU A 743 18.68 22.34 -0.14
N VAL A 744 17.38 22.51 0.10
CA VAL A 744 16.82 23.53 1.00
C VAL A 744 16.28 22.81 2.23
N THR A 745 16.87 23.07 3.40
CA THR A 745 16.45 22.45 4.66
C THR A 745 16.71 23.37 5.85
N SER A 746 15.87 23.25 6.86
CA SER A 746 16.03 23.87 8.18
C SER A 746 16.64 22.91 9.22
N LYS A 747 16.85 21.65 8.84
CA LYS A 747 17.29 20.58 9.73
C LYS A 747 18.79 20.32 9.52
N SER A 748 19.59 20.55 10.56
CA SER A 748 21.04 20.27 10.52
C SER A 748 21.32 18.80 10.21
N GLU A 749 20.54 17.88 10.78
CA GLU A 749 20.63 16.44 10.56
C GLU A 749 20.47 16.06 9.08
N VAL A 750 19.55 16.70 8.37
CA VAL A 750 19.31 16.47 6.93
C VAL A 750 20.51 16.96 6.11
N ALA A 751 21.05 18.13 6.44
CA ALA A 751 22.25 18.67 5.79
C ALA A 751 23.50 17.80 6.07
N GLU A 752 23.66 17.30 7.29
CA GLU A 752 24.74 16.39 7.67
C GLU A 752 24.62 15.03 6.98
N ASN A 753 23.42 14.45 6.92
CA ASN A 753 23.16 13.21 6.19
C ASN A 753 23.55 13.36 4.71
N GLU A 754 23.24 14.50 4.10
CA GLU A 754 23.57 14.72 2.70
C GLU A 754 25.07 14.95 2.46
N ARG A 755 25.78 15.61 3.39
CA ARG A 755 27.25 15.66 3.37
C ARG A 755 27.86 14.27 3.51
N ASN A 756 27.30 13.44 4.39
CA ASN A 756 27.72 12.06 4.57
C ASN A 756 27.48 11.24 3.29
N ASN A 757 26.37 11.49 2.57
CA ASN A 757 26.10 10.84 1.28
C ASN A 757 27.13 11.22 0.20
N ILE A 758 27.58 12.49 0.15
CA ILE A 758 28.66 12.92 -0.75
C ILE A 758 29.96 12.18 -0.41
N TYR A 759 30.33 12.12 0.88
CA TYR A 759 31.51 11.38 1.32
C TYR A 759 31.42 9.88 0.97
N LYS A 760 30.24 9.27 1.14
CA LYS A 760 29.97 7.89 0.74
C LYS A 760 30.10 7.68 -0.78
N GLU A 761 29.68 8.64 -1.61
CA GLU A 761 29.90 8.57 -3.06
C GLU A 761 31.39 8.58 -3.41
N GLU A 762 32.19 9.41 -2.75
CA GLU A 762 33.65 9.42 -2.96
C GLU A 762 34.31 8.12 -2.53
N MET A 763 33.93 7.59 -1.36
CA MET A 763 34.40 6.28 -0.88
C MET A 763 34.03 5.15 -1.84
N MET A 764 32.79 5.15 -2.35
CA MET A 764 32.32 4.18 -3.34
C MET A 764 33.20 4.20 -4.59
N ASN A 765 33.47 5.39 -5.14
CA ASN A 765 34.31 5.51 -6.35
C ASN A 765 35.76 5.05 -6.09
N LYS A 766 36.33 5.37 -4.92
CA LYS A 766 37.66 4.88 -4.51
C LYS A 766 37.68 3.36 -4.37
N ALA A 767 36.65 2.77 -3.76
CA ALA A 767 36.52 1.33 -3.60
C ALA A 767 36.40 0.61 -4.94
N ILE A 768 35.57 1.12 -5.87
CA ILE A 768 35.45 0.57 -7.23
C ILE A 768 36.81 0.61 -7.93
N LYS A 769 37.52 1.73 -7.86
CA LYS A 769 38.85 1.87 -8.48
C LYS A 769 39.83 0.83 -7.93
N GLN A 770 39.91 0.66 -6.61
CA GLN A 770 40.76 -0.36 -6.01
C GLN A 770 40.37 -1.78 -6.43
N LEU A 771 39.08 -2.08 -6.51
CA LEU A 771 38.59 -3.39 -6.98
C LEU A 771 38.94 -3.65 -8.45
N GLN A 772 38.88 -2.63 -9.30
CA GLN A 772 39.26 -2.72 -10.71
C GLN A 772 40.77 -2.88 -10.92
N GLU A 773 41.59 -2.57 -9.91
CA GLU A 773 43.04 -2.79 -9.91
C GLU A 773 43.43 -4.20 -9.40
N TRP A 774 42.49 -4.96 -8.82
CA TRP A 774 42.76 -6.34 -8.40
C TRP A 774 42.96 -7.25 -9.60
N ASP A 775 43.82 -8.26 -9.43
CA ASP A 775 43.91 -9.36 -10.38
C ASP A 775 42.59 -10.14 -10.43
N GLU A 776 42.25 -10.63 -11.63
CA GLU A 776 40.99 -11.34 -11.88
C GLU A 776 40.85 -12.59 -11.00
N GLU A 777 41.95 -13.27 -10.69
CA GLU A 777 41.95 -14.45 -9.81
C GLU A 777 41.66 -14.10 -8.35
N LYS A 778 42.23 -13.02 -7.81
CA LYS A 778 41.96 -12.53 -6.46
C LYS A 778 40.52 -12.07 -6.33
N PHE A 779 40.01 -11.32 -7.31
CA PHE A 779 38.61 -10.90 -7.31
C PHE A 779 37.69 -12.13 -7.36
N ALA A 780 37.91 -13.06 -8.29
CA ALA A 780 37.13 -14.29 -8.39
C ALA A 780 37.18 -15.13 -7.10
N ARG A 781 38.35 -15.28 -6.46
CA ARG A 781 38.49 -15.97 -5.16
C ARG A 781 37.65 -15.30 -4.08
N LYS A 782 37.76 -13.97 -3.93
CA LYS A 782 36.97 -13.22 -2.94
C LYS A 782 35.47 -13.37 -3.16
N ILE A 783 35.02 -13.31 -4.41
CA ILE A 783 33.60 -13.50 -4.77
C ILE A 783 33.13 -14.92 -4.43
N ASN A 784 33.89 -15.94 -4.82
CA ASN A 784 33.56 -17.33 -4.50
C ASN A 784 33.52 -17.59 -2.98
N ASP A 785 34.45 -17.02 -2.21
CA ASP A 785 34.48 -17.14 -0.75
C ASP A 785 33.21 -16.55 -0.12
N LEU A 786 32.78 -15.37 -0.58
CA LEU A 786 31.55 -14.73 -0.13
C LEU A 786 30.30 -15.54 -0.49
N GLN A 787 30.22 -16.07 -1.71
CA GLN A 787 29.11 -16.92 -2.13
C GLN A 787 29.03 -18.22 -1.30
N ASN A 788 30.18 -18.85 -1.03
CA ASN A 788 30.26 -20.05 -0.18
C ASN A 788 29.86 -19.75 1.26
N LYS A 789 30.31 -18.62 1.81
CA LYS A 789 29.93 -18.17 3.15
C LYS A 789 28.42 -17.94 3.25
N GLU A 790 27.83 -17.22 2.31
CA GLU A 790 26.40 -16.94 2.30
C GLU A 790 25.57 -18.20 2.09
N LYS A 791 26.01 -19.12 1.20
CA LYS A 791 25.39 -20.43 1.05
C LYS A 791 25.42 -21.21 2.36
N THR A 792 26.57 -21.23 3.05
CA THR A 792 26.72 -21.92 4.33
C THR A 792 25.79 -21.34 5.40
N LEU A 793 25.69 -20.01 5.49
CA LEU A 793 24.76 -19.32 6.41
C LEU A 793 23.30 -19.58 6.06
N ARG A 794 22.95 -19.61 4.78
CA ARG A 794 21.60 -19.91 4.32
C ARG A 794 21.24 -21.37 4.60
N ASP A 795 22.14 -22.30 4.34
CA ASP A 795 21.94 -23.72 4.60
C ASP A 795 21.96 -24.02 6.10
N SER A 796 22.75 -23.31 6.90
CA SER A 796 22.70 -23.39 8.37
C SER A 796 21.40 -22.82 8.90
N ARG A 797 20.92 -21.68 8.41
CA ARG A 797 19.58 -21.14 8.75
C ARG A 797 18.47 -22.11 8.37
N LYS A 798 18.55 -22.76 7.21
CA LYS A 798 17.62 -23.86 6.85
C LYS A 798 17.71 -25.03 7.83
N ARG A 799 18.88 -25.30 8.45
CA ARG A 799 19.08 -26.30 9.51
C ARG A 799 18.67 -25.81 10.91
N GLU A 800 18.77 -24.51 11.21
CA GLU A 800 18.33 -23.89 12.48
C GLU A 800 16.82 -23.66 12.51
N ILE A 801 16.19 -23.39 11.36
CA ILE A 801 14.73 -23.48 11.21
C ILE A 801 14.28 -24.95 11.38
N LYS A 802 15.17 -25.92 11.13
CA LYS A 802 15.03 -27.31 11.59
C LYS A 802 15.55 -27.51 13.04
N GLN A 803 15.56 -26.49 13.90
CA GLN A 803 15.68 -26.70 15.34
C GLN A 803 14.67 -27.79 15.71
N LYS A 804 15.14 -28.82 16.43
CA LYS A 804 14.28 -29.91 16.88
C LYS A 804 13.08 -29.24 17.56
N PRO A 805 11.89 -29.37 16.98
CA PRO A 805 10.76 -28.70 17.55
C PRO A 805 10.58 -29.21 18.99
N LEU A 806 10.18 -28.33 19.90
CA LEU A 806 9.96 -28.73 21.28
C LEU A 806 8.89 -29.83 21.30
N GLU A 807 9.26 -31.04 21.73
CA GLU A 807 8.32 -32.12 22.00
C GLU A 807 7.55 -31.76 23.26
N GLY A 808 6.29 -31.41 23.08
CA GLY A 808 5.41 -30.98 24.15
C GLY A 808 3.99 -30.81 23.61
N ASN A 809 3.03 -31.34 24.37
CA ASN A 809 1.64 -31.34 23.96
C ASN A 809 1.09 -29.90 24.11
N ARG A 810 0.81 -29.23 22.99
CA ARG A 810 0.34 -27.83 22.93
C ARG A 810 -1.02 -27.79 22.23
N GLN A 811 -1.81 -26.79 22.60
CA GLN A 811 -3.17 -26.62 22.08
C GLN A 811 -3.31 -25.32 21.32
N LEU A 812 -4.00 -25.39 20.19
CA LEU A 812 -4.50 -24.21 19.50
C LEU A 812 -5.87 -23.85 20.08
N LEU A 813 -5.99 -22.62 20.54
CA LEU A 813 -7.24 -22.00 20.98
C LEU A 813 -7.63 -20.91 19.97
N CYS A 814 -8.92 -20.64 19.79
CA CYS A 814 -9.38 -19.57 18.93
C CYS A 814 -8.80 -18.21 19.35
N GLY A 815 -8.26 -17.43 18.40
CA GLY A 815 -7.71 -16.10 18.65
C GLY A 815 -8.69 -15.15 19.35
N LYS A 816 -9.99 -15.23 19.04
CA LYS A 816 -11.02 -14.31 19.55
C LYS A 816 -11.69 -14.80 20.85
N CYS A 817 -12.28 -16.00 20.86
CA CYS A 817 -13.02 -16.50 22.04
C CYS A 817 -12.23 -17.47 22.92
N LYS A 818 -10.99 -17.82 22.53
CA LYS A 818 -10.13 -18.81 23.21
C LYS A 818 -10.73 -20.23 23.32
N ALA A 819 -11.79 -20.55 22.56
CA ALA A 819 -12.33 -21.90 22.45
C ALA A 819 -11.30 -22.88 21.87
N TYR A 820 -11.27 -24.11 22.37
CA TYR A 820 -10.31 -25.13 21.92
C TYR A 820 -10.54 -25.54 20.46
N ALA A 821 -9.48 -25.51 19.65
CA ALA A 821 -9.52 -25.84 18.23
C ALA A 821 -8.94 -27.23 17.96
N CYS A 822 -7.63 -27.43 18.15
CA CYS A 822 -6.96 -28.73 17.94
C CYS A 822 -5.67 -28.82 18.76
N ASN A 823 -5.07 -30.02 18.81
CA ASN A 823 -3.70 -30.15 19.30
C ASN A 823 -2.71 -29.87 18.17
N THR A 824 -1.49 -29.48 18.53
CA THR A 824 -0.42 -29.28 17.55
C THR A 824 -0.01 -30.58 16.85
N GLU A 825 -0.23 -31.74 17.48
CA GLU A 825 0.04 -33.07 16.91
C GLU A 825 -0.87 -33.43 15.72
N ASP A 826 -2.04 -32.81 15.64
CA ASP A 826 -3.03 -33.03 14.57
C ASP A 826 -2.71 -32.21 13.31
N ILE A 827 -1.76 -31.28 13.40
CA ILE A 827 -1.39 -30.39 12.31
C ILE A 827 -0.49 -31.11 11.30
N ARG A 828 -0.76 -30.90 10.02
CA ARG A 828 0.04 -31.37 8.89
C ARG A 828 0.40 -30.22 7.95
N VAL A 829 1.60 -30.26 7.40
CA VAL A 829 2.08 -29.28 6.42
C VAL A 829 1.86 -29.80 5.00
N ILE A 830 1.13 -29.04 4.18
CA ILE A 830 0.90 -29.30 2.75
C ILE A 830 1.80 -28.35 1.94
N GLU A 831 2.58 -28.92 1.00
CA GLU A 831 3.48 -28.18 0.09
C GLU A 831 4.36 -27.13 0.80
N LYS A 832 4.77 -27.41 2.04
CA LYS A 832 5.67 -26.61 2.89
C LYS A 832 5.13 -25.26 3.40
N ALA A 833 3.99 -24.78 2.91
CA ALA A 833 3.47 -23.45 3.24
C ALA A 833 2.05 -23.47 3.83
N HIS A 834 1.24 -24.47 3.47
CA HIS A 834 -0.13 -24.61 3.93
C HIS A 834 -0.20 -25.59 5.10
N HIS A 835 -1.12 -25.35 6.03
CA HIS A 835 -1.20 -26.11 7.27
C HIS A 835 -2.63 -26.60 7.43
N THR A 836 -2.81 -27.91 7.44
CA THR A 836 -4.11 -28.57 7.64
C THR A 836 -4.16 -29.26 8.99
N VAL A 837 -5.35 -29.59 9.45
CA VAL A 837 -5.55 -30.37 10.68
C VAL A 837 -6.26 -31.67 10.31
N LEU A 838 -5.71 -32.79 10.76
CA LEU A 838 -6.33 -34.12 10.59
C LEU A 838 -7.30 -34.43 11.73
N GLY A 839 -8.25 -35.32 11.46
CA GLY A 839 -9.20 -35.84 12.44
C GLY A 839 -10.62 -35.29 12.28
N ALA A 840 -11.60 -36.19 12.34
CA ALA A 840 -13.03 -35.89 12.18
C ALA A 840 -13.53 -34.86 13.22
N LEU A 841 -13.02 -34.92 14.45
CA LEU A 841 -13.39 -34.01 15.53
C LEU A 841 -13.04 -32.55 15.25
N PHE A 842 -12.05 -32.28 14.40
CA PHE A 842 -11.74 -30.91 14.01
C PHE A 842 -12.82 -30.33 13.08
N ARG A 843 -13.38 -31.15 12.17
CA ARG A 843 -14.48 -30.76 11.29
C ARG A 843 -15.73 -30.33 12.07
N GLU A 844 -15.93 -30.89 13.26
CA GLU A 844 -16.99 -30.47 14.16
C GLU A 844 -16.73 -29.15 14.90
N ARG A 845 -15.58 -28.50 14.72
CA ARG A 845 -15.21 -27.31 15.50
C ARG A 845 -15.18 -26.03 14.68
N PHE A 846 -15.39 -26.15 13.38
CA PHE A 846 -15.52 -25.02 12.49
C PHE A 846 -16.79 -25.09 11.66
N LEU A 847 -17.22 -23.95 11.16
CA LEU A 847 -18.27 -23.81 10.16
C LEU A 847 -17.63 -23.40 8.84
N THR A 848 -18.15 -23.94 7.75
CA THR A 848 -17.73 -23.58 6.39
C THR A 848 -18.80 -22.74 5.72
N LYS A 849 -18.38 -21.71 4.99
CA LYS A 849 -19.25 -20.92 4.10
C LYS A 849 -18.60 -20.82 2.73
N PRO A 850 -19.32 -21.00 1.61
CA PRO A 850 -18.76 -20.91 0.26
C PRO A 850 -17.90 -19.66 0.06
N HIS A 851 -16.74 -19.84 -0.56
CA HIS A 851 -15.77 -18.78 -0.79
C HIS A 851 -16.27 -17.90 -1.96
N LYS A 852 -16.44 -16.59 -1.72
CA LYS A 852 -17.10 -15.67 -2.66
C LYS A 852 -16.36 -15.44 -3.99
N LYS A 853 -15.07 -15.76 -4.04
CA LYS A 853 -14.23 -15.76 -5.26
C LYS A 853 -13.39 -17.04 -5.25
N PRO A 854 -13.88 -18.17 -5.77
CA PRO A 854 -13.10 -19.40 -5.83
C PRO A 854 -11.91 -19.17 -6.77
N SER A 855 -10.72 -19.12 -6.20
CA SER A 855 -9.48 -19.00 -6.97
C SER A 855 -8.84 -20.37 -7.05
N ARG A 856 -8.54 -20.82 -8.26
CA ARG A 856 -7.74 -22.02 -8.48
C ARG A 856 -6.28 -21.60 -8.69
N TYR A 857 -5.39 -22.21 -7.92
CA TYR A 857 -3.95 -22.05 -8.05
C TYR A 857 -3.34 -23.44 -8.00
N ASP A 858 -2.72 -23.88 -9.10
CA ASP A 858 -2.21 -25.25 -9.27
C ASP A 858 -3.23 -26.34 -8.88
N HIS A 859 -2.90 -27.13 -7.85
CA HIS A 859 -3.72 -28.22 -7.30
C HIS A 859 -4.65 -27.78 -6.17
N PHE A 860 -4.65 -26.49 -5.81
CA PHE A 860 -5.50 -25.93 -4.77
C PHE A 860 -6.66 -25.17 -5.38
N GLU A 861 -7.86 -25.56 -5.01
CA GLU A 861 -9.08 -24.82 -5.33
C GLU A 861 -9.74 -24.40 -4.01
N LYS A 862 -9.83 -23.10 -3.78
CA LYS A 862 -10.48 -22.57 -2.57
C LYS A 862 -11.98 -22.78 -2.67
N LYS A 863 -12.55 -23.59 -1.77
CA LYS A 863 -14.00 -23.88 -1.77
C LYS A 863 -14.76 -23.03 -0.78
N CYS A 864 -14.43 -23.12 0.51
CA CYS A 864 -15.17 -22.42 1.55
C CYS A 864 -14.23 -21.66 2.48
N LYS A 865 -14.67 -20.53 3.05
CA LYS A 865 -14.05 -19.95 4.24
C LYS A 865 -14.44 -20.77 5.47
N MET A 866 -13.49 -20.90 6.39
CA MET A 866 -13.62 -21.67 7.62
C MET A 866 -13.57 -20.72 8.83
N SER A 867 -14.55 -20.82 9.72
CA SER A 867 -14.64 -19.98 10.93
C SER A 867 -14.94 -20.81 12.16
N CYS A 868 -14.57 -20.30 13.34
CA CYS A 868 -14.91 -20.89 14.64
C CYS A 868 -16.40 -21.24 14.71
N ARG A 869 -16.74 -22.46 15.18
CA ARG A 869 -18.13 -22.91 15.29
C ARG A 869 -18.93 -22.22 16.39
N ASP A 870 -18.26 -21.63 17.38
CA ASP A 870 -18.93 -20.86 18.43
C ASP A 870 -19.74 -19.71 17.78
N SER A 871 -21.06 -19.76 17.96
CA SER A 871 -22.04 -18.89 17.31
C SER A 871 -21.85 -17.42 17.67
N LYS A 872 -21.25 -17.12 18.84
CA LYS A 872 -20.94 -15.75 19.30
C LYS A 872 -19.56 -15.26 18.81
N CYS A 873 -18.74 -16.16 18.27
CA CYS A 873 -17.37 -15.87 17.88
C CYS A 873 -17.23 -15.71 16.37
N GLN A 874 -17.54 -16.78 15.61
CA GLN A 874 -17.35 -16.92 14.16
C GLN A 874 -16.00 -16.38 13.63
N HIS A 875 -14.94 -16.46 14.44
CA HIS A 875 -13.63 -15.95 14.05
C HIS A 875 -13.07 -16.73 12.87
N ASP A 876 -12.61 -16.02 11.84
CA ASP A 876 -11.99 -16.61 10.64
C ASP A 876 -10.77 -17.44 11.04
N TRP A 877 -10.83 -18.76 10.82
CA TRP A 877 -9.78 -19.73 11.11
C TRP A 877 -8.96 -20.09 9.87
N GLY A 878 -9.49 -19.82 8.68
CA GLY A 878 -8.85 -20.14 7.41
C GLY A 878 -9.85 -20.48 6.31
N ILE A 879 -9.54 -21.51 5.54
CA ILE A 879 -10.33 -21.95 4.38
C ILE A 879 -10.41 -23.47 4.33
N THR A 880 -11.35 -23.99 3.56
CA THR A 880 -11.32 -25.37 3.06
C THR A 880 -11.01 -25.32 1.57
N VAL A 881 -10.23 -26.29 1.13
CA VAL A 881 -9.74 -26.36 -0.24
C VAL A 881 -9.97 -27.75 -0.78
N ARG A 882 -10.21 -27.83 -2.08
CA ARG A 882 -9.94 -29.05 -2.83
C ARG A 882 -8.44 -29.09 -3.09
N TYR A 883 -7.81 -30.18 -2.68
CA TYR A 883 -6.40 -30.46 -2.88
C TYR A 883 -6.23 -31.91 -3.35
N LYS A 884 -5.78 -32.09 -4.60
CA LYS A 884 -5.71 -33.39 -5.28
C LYS A 884 -7.06 -34.12 -5.24
N ALA A 885 -7.14 -35.30 -4.60
CA ALA A 885 -8.35 -36.09 -4.47
C ALA A 885 -9.26 -35.66 -3.30
N PHE A 886 -8.77 -34.78 -2.41
CA PHE A 886 -9.51 -34.35 -1.22
C PHE A 886 -10.31 -33.09 -1.53
N ASP A 887 -11.61 -33.13 -1.31
CA ASP A 887 -12.50 -32.05 -1.74
C ASP A 887 -12.65 -30.94 -0.69
N ASP A 888 -12.63 -31.27 0.61
CA ASP A 888 -12.89 -30.30 1.70
C ASP A 888 -11.80 -30.33 2.79
N LEU A 889 -10.54 -30.21 2.37
CA LEU A 889 -9.39 -30.22 3.28
C LEU A 889 -9.26 -28.87 4.02
N PRO A 890 -9.27 -28.82 5.37
CA PRO A 890 -9.24 -27.56 6.11
C PRO A 890 -7.83 -26.98 6.23
N VAL A 891 -7.58 -25.81 5.66
CA VAL A 891 -6.30 -25.08 5.77
C VAL A 891 -6.45 -23.92 6.75
N ILE A 892 -5.66 -23.96 7.84
CA ILE A 892 -5.66 -22.99 8.93
C ILE A 892 -4.54 -21.96 8.84
N LYS A 893 -4.75 -20.80 9.49
CA LYS A 893 -3.74 -19.74 9.63
C LYS A 893 -3.43 -19.46 11.11
N ILE A 894 -2.15 -19.59 11.50
CA ILE A 894 -1.75 -19.54 12.92
C ILE A 894 -2.10 -18.22 13.61
N GLU A 895 -2.10 -17.10 12.88
CA GLU A 895 -2.54 -15.78 13.38
C GLU A 895 -3.97 -15.77 13.96
N SER A 896 -4.78 -16.78 13.62
CA SER A 896 -6.17 -16.91 14.10
C SER A 896 -6.29 -17.76 15.34
N PHE A 897 -5.17 -18.19 15.92
CA PHE A 897 -5.10 -19.05 17.10
C PHE A 897 -4.11 -18.52 18.14
N VAL A 898 -4.41 -18.80 19.40
CA VAL A 898 -3.46 -18.68 20.52
C VAL A 898 -2.93 -20.07 20.82
N VAL A 899 -1.61 -20.18 20.94
CA VAL A 899 -0.96 -21.43 21.33
C VAL A 899 -0.85 -21.45 22.85
N LYS A 900 -1.43 -22.46 23.46
CA LYS A 900 -1.34 -22.71 24.90
C LYS A 900 -0.40 -23.87 25.15
N ASP A 901 0.62 -23.63 25.94
CA ASP A 901 1.46 -24.68 26.50
C ASP A 901 0.69 -25.38 27.63
N ILE A 902 0.43 -26.68 27.48
CA ILE A 902 -0.41 -27.43 28.45
C ILE A 902 0.28 -27.54 29.80
N THR A 903 1.61 -27.62 29.83
CA THR A 903 2.40 -27.84 31.05
C THR A 903 2.55 -26.55 31.87
N THR A 904 2.83 -25.42 31.21
CA THR A 904 3.09 -24.13 31.88
C THR A 904 1.88 -23.20 31.92
N GLY A 905 0.84 -23.48 31.12
CA GLY A 905 -0.31 -22.60 30.94
C GLY A 905 0.01 -21.30 30.19
N LYS A 906 1.25 -21.11 29.75
CA LYS A 906 1.69 -19.89 29.06
C LYS A 906 1.03 -19.80 27.69
N LEU A 907 0.54 -18.60 27.38
CA LEU A 907 -0.06 -18.27 26.09
C LEU A 907 0.98 -17.60 25.20
N ALA A 908 1.05 -18.03 23.95
CA ALA A 908 1.86 -17.44 22.90
C ALA A 908 1.01 -17.18 21.66
N VAL A 909 1.31 -16.09 20.96
CA VAL A 909 0.66 -15.73 19.70
C VAL A 909 1.74 -15.62 18.64
N PHE A 910 1.48 -16.22 17.48
CA PHE A 910 2.40 -16.24 16.34
C PHE A 910 1.68 -15.69 15.12
N ARG A 911 2.38 -14.93 14.27
CA ARG A 911 1.77 -14.39 13.04
C ARG A 911 1.96 -15.30 11.87
N LYS A 912 3.16 -15.86 11.75
CA LYS A 912 3.55 -16.69 10.63
C LYS A 912 3.89 -18.08 11.14
N TRP A 913 3.48 -19.11 10.40
CA TRP A 913 3.76 -20.50 10.74
C TRP A 913 5.26 -20.79 10.88
N ARG A 914 6.13 -20.03 10.23
CA ARG A 914 7.60 -20.12 10.37
C ARG A 914 8.15 -19.66 11.74
N GLU A 915 7.34 -18.99 12.55
CA GLU A 915 7.74 -18.45 13.86
C GLU A 915 7.38 -19.41 15.00
N VAL A 916 6.60 -20.47 14.72
CA VAL A 916 6.18 -21.42 15.75
C VAL A 916 7.35 -22.31 16.15
N ASP A 917 7.36 -22.68 17.42
CA ASP A 917 8.45 -23.40 18.08
C ASP A 917 8.09 -24.87 18.40
N PHE A 918 7.05 -25.43 17.75
CA PHE A 918 6.60 -26.83 17.90
C PHE A 918 6.62 -27.61 16.58
N ALA A 919 6.62 -28.95 16.69
CA ALA A 919 6.74 -29.86 15.55
C ALA A 919 5.45 -29.90 14.75
N MET A 920 5.56 -29.92 13.44
CA MET A 920 4.44 -30.19 12.54
C MET A 920 4.86 -31.30 11.57
N LYS A 921 4.01 -32.31 11.39
CA LYS A 921 4.29 -33.45 10.49
C LYS A 921 3.96 -33.08 9.04
N GLU A 922 4.60 -33.68 8.05
CA GLU A 922 4.20 -33.48 6.63
C GLU A 922 2.89 -34.23 6.34
N PHE A 923 2.07 -33.68 5.45
CA PHE A 923 0.80 -34.28 5.06
C PHE A 923 1.03 -35.54 4.19
N ASP A 924 0.60 -36.70 4.69
CA ASP A 924 0.57 -37.97 3.95
C ASP A 924 -0.86 -38.32 3.55
N ILE A 925 -1.06 -38.67 2.28
CA ILE A 925 -2.34 -39.06 1.69
C ILE A 925 -2.88 -40.34 2.35
N ASN A 926 -2.00 -41.25 2.77
CA ASN A 926 -2.40 -42.52 3.40
C ASN A 926 -2.95 -42.34 4.83
N GLU A 927 -2.58 -41.26 5.53
CA GLU A 927 -3.10 -40.97 6.88
C GLU A 927 -4.58 -40.57 6.88
N MET A 928 -5.11 -40.06 5.76
CA MET A 928 -6.54 -39.78 5.64
C MET A 928 -7.38 -41.03 5.33
N SER A 929 -6.85 -41.98 4.55
CA SER A 929 -7.59 -43.22 4.21
C SER A 929 -7.85 -44.16 5.39
N SER A 930 -7.13 -43.96 6.50
CA SER A 930 -7.30 -44.72 7.75
C SER A 930 -8.14 -44.00 8.81
N THR A 931 -8.57 -42.75 8.54
CA THR A 931 -9.35 -41.92 9.47
C THR A 931 -10.69 -41.44 8.93
N GLU A 932 -11.06 -41.78 7.69
CA GLU A 932 -12.42 -41.63 7.14
C GLU A 932 -13.37 -42.76 7.53
#